data_AF-A0A2V6LWL8-F1
#
_entry.id   AF-A0A2V6LWL8-F1
#
_cell.length_a   1.000
_cell.length_b   1.000
_cell.length_c   1.000
_cell.angle_alpha   90.00
_cell.angle_beta   90.00
_cell.angle_gamma   90.00
#
_symmetry.space_group_name_H-M   'P 1'
#
loop_
_entity.id
_entity.type
_entity.pdbx_description
1 polymer ?
#
loop_
_entity_poly.entity_id
_entity_poly.type
_entity_poly.pdbx_seq_one_letter_code
_entity_poly.pdbx_strand_id
1 'polypeptide(L)'
;MSVGGFDATTGGGNLVAQVGALSLDGEARFNAEVLPSATITNGANIILNVTNDLTNNSTTDLSRFRVTNEGHIGTGGNILVSIGGDYTSGDVEASIDNSNGGHIGTGANIILSTGGDLSANSLFVFLNNRNDGVIDSGGNVNVAIGGNLTTAGDVTIGTSARYDGSGGGTIGSDALVGLTANSVSAGGFFQSFISTNAGGSIAGNAQNVVAVSGDLSANGGILIATYDTGFLSVNPTTFIAGGTIGGNASVLLTAQDILTTSTASGTPGLDIMALEASIYTNGSGSLGGNADAVVQAQQNISAPGSSFFTVANGNFQGFGGGTIGGDALIDVGAVNFSTGPLSDDIYNYLGGRIGNNASINLALSGALSVQGDTLFRILNYGNSDGLEGGQIGENATISVAAASIQAASLLAEINNSQGGQIGGSASINVFASGAVVVTNDATFCIDGSDGATSAAVNFNGGNYNVGGTFLGFIDGNGTFTLNNATIAADTVKVGLFGSNGTLRIGGGNISANTLLHLYAPSSSGSGGIIDFVSNVTLNSSATAAVIAANTVTIENGVVVTIGASTSANVYTNVPNYSARSGGNNKTSGTFVGAVTTQPLGGQPPFDSPSTRVATRSTRTSAPVIHVTDSSQLSSLLDNATPGPNGKVRVSPVTRSRNAPVQGSTRTMAAELHRSVAAKARSGVLASRLQ
;
A
#
# COMPACT_ATOMS: atom_id res chain seq x y z
N MET A 1 3.18 -31.26 41.05
CA MET A 1 4.38 -32.07 40.76
C MET A 1 5.55 -31.11 40.66
N SER A 2 6.65 -31.37 41.35
CA SER A 2 7.87 -30.57 41.26
C SER A 2 9.02 -31.51 40.91
N VAL A 3 9.70 -31.24 39.79
CA VAL A 3 10.85 -32.02 39.32
C VAL A 3 11.92 -31.08 38.80
N GLY A 4 13.20 -31.47 38.91
CA GLY A 4 14.30 -30.64 38.41
C GLY A 4 14.34 -30.55 36.88
N GLY A 5 13.76 -31.50 36.16
CA GLY A 5 13.64 -31.48 34.71
C GLY A 5 12.77 -32.65 34.23
N PHE A 6 12.33 -32.57 32.99
CA PHE A 6 11.56 -33.58 32.29
C PHE A 6 12.04 -33.69 30.86
N ASP A 7 12.51 -34.87 30.45
CA ASP A 7 12.88 -35.17 29.06
C ASP A 7 12.26 -36.51 28.69
N ALA A 8 11.32 -36.48 27.75
CA ALA A 8 10.63 -37.67 27.26
C ALA A 8 10.53 -37.64 25.75
N THR A 9 10.90 -38.76 25.12
CA THR A 9 10.84 -38.95 23.66
C THR A 9 10.08 -40.23 23.34
N THR A 10 9.17 -40.20 22.37
CA THR A 10 8.43 -41.39 21.90
C THR A 10 8.67 -41.64 20.42
N GLY A 11 8.82 -42.90 20.01
CA GLY A 11 9.04 -43.33 18.63
C GLY A 11 7.76 -43.52 17.80
N GLY A 12 6.78 -42.63 17.93
CA GLY A 12 5.47 -42.71 17.26
C GLY A 12 4.27 -43.06 18.16
N GLY A 13 4.50 -43.27 19.47
CA GLY A 13 3.42 -43.37 20.47
C GLY A 13 2.86 -41.99 20.85
N ASN A 14 1.90 -41.96 21.78
CA ASN A 14 1.46 -40.70 22.38
C ASN A 14 2.22 -40.45 23.68
N LEU A 15 2.68 -39.22 23.87
CA LEU A 15 3.16 -38.72 25.15
C LEU A 15 2.02 -37.98 25.84
N VAL A 16 1.52 -38.51 26.96
CA VAL A 16 0.41 -37.92 27.70
C VAL A 16 0.81 -37.66 29.14
N ALA A 17 0.72 -36.40 29.56
CA ALA A 17 0.91 -35.95 30.93
C ALA A 17 -0.34 -35.21 31.41
N GLN A 18 -0.89 -35.63 32.54
CA GLN A 18 -2.01 -34.97 33.19
C GLN A 18 -1.67 -34.74 34.66
N VAL A 19 -1.61 -33.47 35.07
CA VAL A 19 -1.14 -33.09 36.41
C VAL A 19 -1.95 -31.90 36.96
N GLY A 20 -2.01 -31.79 38.28
CA GLY A 20 -2.74 -30.69 38.95
C GLY A 20 -2.05 -29.33 38.76
N ALA A 21 -0.82 -29.22 39.26
CA ALA A 21 0.10 -28.11 39.03
C ALA A 21 1.48 -28.70 38.71
N LEU A 22 2.28 -28.01 37.91
CA LEU A 22 3.59 -28.48 37.46
C LEU A 22 4.66 -27.41 37.67
N SER A 23 5.69 -27.74 38.43
CA SER A 23 6.86 -26.90 38.65
C SER A 23 8.10 -27.65 38.15
N LEU A 24 8.85 -27.00 37.26
CA LEU A 24 10.10 -27.44 36.69
C LEU A 24 11.19 -26.42 37.04
N ASP A 25 12.43 -26.89 37.13
CA ASP A 25 13.61 -26.06 37.41
C ASP A 25 14.81 -26.55 36.59
N GLY A 26 14.57 -26.71 35.29
CA GLY A 26 15.54 -27.26 34.33
C GLY A 26 14.89 -27.62 32.99
N GLU A 27 15.56 -28.50 32.24
CA GLU A 27 15.13 -28.94 30.91
C GLU A 27 13.70 -29.51 30.92
N ALA A 28 12.85 -29.05 30.00
CA ALA A 28 11.47 -29.51 29.86
C ALA A 28 11.20 -29.87 28.39
N ARG A 29 11.51 -31.11 27.98
CA ARG A 29 11.36 -31.61 26.61
C ARG A 29 10.33 -32.72 26.52
N PHE A 30 9.36 -32.49 25.63
CA PHE A 30 8.34 -33.45 25.24
C PHE A 30 8.51 -33.67 23.74
N ASN A 31 9.05 -34.82 23.34
CA ASN A 31 9.35 -35.12 21.94
C ASN A 31 8.54 -36.33 21.44
N ALA A 32 8.08 -36.26 20.20
CA ALA A 32 7.64 -37.41 19.42
C ALA A 32 8.43 -37.44 18.11
N GLU A 33 9.13 -38.54 17.86
CA GLU A 33 10.00 -38.70 16.71
C GLU A 33 9.52 -39.88 15.87
N VAL A 34 9.21 -39.62 14.60
CA VAL A 34 8.86 -40.64 13.62
C VAL A 34 9.94 -40.64 12.55
N LEU A 35 10.70 -41.73 12.54
CA LEU A 35 11.86 -41.91 11.67
C LEU A 35 11.47 -42.09 10.19
N PRO A 36 12.42 -41.89 9.26
CA PRO A 36 12.21 -42.18 7.85
C PRO A 36 11.66 -43.58 7.62
N SER A 37 10.70 -43.69 6.69
CA SER A 37 10.03 -44.95 6.32
C SER A 37 9.21 -45.62 7.43
N ALA A 38 9.12 -45.04 8.64
CA ALA A 38 8.19 -45.53 9.66
C ALA A 38 6.75 -45.25 9.24
N THR A 39 5.82 -46.15 9.57
CA THR A 39 4.38 -45.96 9.36
C THR A 39 3.66 -46.12 10.68
N ILE A 40 3.09 -45.03 11.17
CA ILE A 40 2.29 -44.96 12.40
C ILE A 40 0.84 -44.81 11.97
N THR A 41 -0.04 -45.76 12.28
CA THR A 41 -1.47 -45.60 11.92
C THR A 41 -2.12 -44.50 12.75
N ASN A 42 -1.90 -44.51 14.07
CA ASN A 42 -2.40 -43.50 15.01
C ASN A 42 -1.32 -43.23 16.07
N GLY A 43 -0.89 -41.99 16.27
CA GLY A 43 0.13 -41.71 17.28
C GLY A 43 0.90 -40.39 17.12
N ALA A 44 2.10 -40.35 17.70
CA ALA A 44 3.02 -39.20 17.73
C ALA A 44 2.41 -37.92 18.32
N ASN A 45 1.37 -38.03 19.16
CA ASN A 45 0.79 -36.86 19.80
C ASN A 45 1.53 -36.52 21.09
N ILE A 46 1.67 -35.23 21.36
CA ILE A 46 2.09 -34.69 22.66
C ILE A 46 0.87 -34.03 23.31
N ILE A 47 0.52 -34.48 24.51
CA ILE A 47 -0.62 -33.98 25.27
C ILE A 47 -0.15 -33.66 26.68
N LEU A 48 -0.06 -32.37 27.00
CA LEU A 48 0.17 -31.88 28.35
C LEU A 48 -1.09 -31.15 28.85
N ASN A 49 -1.71 -31.69 29.90
CA ASN A 49 -2.83 -31.07 30.59
C ASN A 49 -2.43 -30.75 32.04
N VAL A 50 -2.35 -29.46 32.36
CA VAL A 50 -2.13 -28.96 33.72
C VAL A 50 -3.39 -28.23 34.17
N THR A 51 -4.04 -28.64 35.27
CA THR A 51 -5.33 -28.03 35.66
C THR A 51 -5.19 -26.66 36.34
N ASN A 52 -4.01 -26.35 36.89
CA ASN A 52 -3.65 -25.08 37.49
C ASN A 52 -2.41 -24.52 36.76
N ASP A 53 -1.44 -24.00 37.50
CA ASP A 53 -0.26 -23.33 36.94
C ASP A 53 0.83 -24.32 36.49
N LEU A 54 1.53 -23.90 35.43
CA LEU A 54 2.81 -24.46 35.00
C LEU A 54 3.90 -23.40 35.18
N THR A 55 4.95 -23.75 35.90
CA THR A 55 6.13 -22.90 36.08
C THR A 55 7.38 -23.68 35.68
N ASN A 56 8.19 -23.15 34.76
CA ASN A 56 9.56 -23.59 34.55
C ASN A 56 10.51 -22.45 34.96
N ASN A 57 11.18 -22.62 36.10
CA ASN A 57 12.09 -21.61 36.66
C ASN A 57 13.49 -21.65 36.05
N SER A 58 13.75 -22.54 35.06
CA SER A 58 15.05 -22.56 34.40
C SER A 58 15.32 -21.23 33.70
N THR A 59 16.47 -20.65 33.99
CA THR A 59 16.94 -19.41 33.34
C THR A 59 17.70 -19.67 32.04
N THR A 60 18.03 -20.95 31.76
CA THR A 60 18.84 -21.36 30.61
C THR A 60 18.14 -22.35 29.69
N ASP A 61 17.17 -23.11 30.21
CA ASP A 61 16.48 -24.14 29.45
C ASP A 61 15.08 -23.69 29.04
N LEU A 62 14.72 -24.06 27.82
CA LEU A 62 13.40 -23.79 27.26
C LEU A 62 12.42 -24.93 27.55
N SER A 63 11.14 -24.60 27.59
CA SER A 63 10.06 -25.58 27.56
C SER A 63 9.72 -25.95 26.12
N ARG A 64 10.06 -27.18 25.70
CA ARG A 64 9.90 -27.69 24.34
C ARG A 64 8.80 -28.74 24.25
N PHE A 65 7.93 -28.55 23.27
CA PHE A 65 7.02 -29.57 22.76
C PHE A 65 7.31 -29.73 21.27
N ARG A 66 7.81 -30.89 20.85
CA ARG A 66 8.22 -31.10 19.46
C ARG A 66 7.76 -32.43 18.88
N VAL A 67 7.09 -32.36 17.74
CA VAL A 67 6.87 -33.52 16.86
C VAL A 67 7.83 -33.39 15.69
N THR A 68 8.63 -34.42 15.43
CA THR A 68 9.46 -34.52 14.22
C THR A 68 9.00 -35.75 13.44
N ASN A 69 8.54 -35.55 12.20
CA ASN A 69 8.08 -36.61 11.31
C ASN A 69 8.86 -36.61 10.00
N GLU A 70 9.60 -37.68 9.77
CA GLU A 70 10.26 -38.00 8.50
C GLU A 70 9.63 -39.25 7.83
N GLY A 71 8.58 -39.81 8.43
CA GLY A 71 7.85 -40.98 7.96
C GLY A 71 6.39 -40.67 7.63
N HIS A 72 5.51 -41.66 7.84
CA HIS A 72 4.08 -41.55 7.61
C HIS A 72 3.30 -41.71 8.91
N ILE A 73 2.48 -40.73 9.28
CA ILE A 73 1.51 -40.78 10.36
C ILE A 73 0.10 -40.75 9.76
N GLY A 74 -0.71 -41.78 9.94
CA GLY A 74 -2.09 -41.82 9.44
C GLY A 74 -2.97 -40.78 10.16
N THR A 75 -3.09 -40.89 11.48
CA THR A 75 -3.76 -39.88 12.33
C THR A 75 -2.88 -39.50 13.52
N GLY A 76 -2.67 -38.21 13.76
CA GLY A 76 -1.96 -37.72 14.94
C GLY A 76 -0.93 -36.65 14.63
N GLY A 77 0.25 -36.76 15.25
CA GLY A 77 1.30 -35.73 15.16
C GLY A 77 0.87 -34.38 15.73
N ASN A 78 -0.11 -34.36 16.66
CA ASN A 78 -0.60 -33.13 17.25
C ASN A 78 0.18 -32.76 18.52
N ILE A 79 0.22 -31.46 18.81
CA ILE A 79 0.67 -30.92 20.09
C ILE A 79 -0.53 -30.24 20.75
N LEU A 80 -0.88 -30.69 21.96
CA LEU A 80 -1.87 -30.07 22.81
C LEU A 80 -1.22 -29.75 24.17
N VAL A 81 -1.04 -28.46 24.44
CA VAL A 81 -0.57 -27.94 25.72
C VAL A 81 -1.70 -27.09 26.31
N SER A 82 -2.35 -27.61 27.35
CA SER A 82 -3.48 -26.96 28.02
C SER A 82 -3.16 -26.73 29.49
N ILE A 83 -3.01 -25.46 29.87
CA ILE A 83 -2.73 -25.01 31.23
C ILE A 83 -3.97 -24.29 31.76
N GLY A 84 -4.52 -24.73 32.90
CA GLY A 84 -5.75 -24.15 33.44
C GLY A 84 -5.54 -22.81 34.16
N GLY A 85 -4.33 -22.58 34.68
CA GLY A 85 -3.92 -21.32 35.30
C GLY A 85 -2.85 -20.60 34.48
N ASP A 86 -1.84 -20.07 35.16
CA ASP A 86 -0.74 -19.32 34.54
C ASP A 86 0.35 -20.25 34.01
N TYR A 87 0.97 -19.87 32.90
CA TYR A 87 2.18 -20.51 32.39
C TYR A 87 3.35 -19.52 32.45
N THR A 88 4.30 -19.77 33.35
CA THR A 88 5.57 -19.03 33.43
C THR A 88 6.73 -19.91 33.00
N SER A 89 7.58 -19.45 32.11
CA SER A 89 8.75 -20.20 31.63
C SER A 89 9.89 -19.26 31.23
N GLY A 90 11.08 -19.80 30.99
CA GLY A 90 12.07 -19.19 30.09
C GLY A 90 11.50 -19.12 28.66
N ASP A 91 12.23 -19.63 27.67
CA ASP A 91 11.66 -19.74 26.32
C ASP A 91 10.57 -20.83 26.26
N VAL A 92 9.58 -20.64 25.39
CA VAL A 92 8.53 -21.62 25.12
C VAL A 92 8.54 -21.95 23.62
N GLU A 93 8.74 -23.23 23.30
CA GLU A 93 8.72 -23.77 21.94
C GLU A 93 7.62 -24.83 21.82
N ALA A 94 6.70 -24.66 20.86
CA ALA A 94 5.82 -25.71 20.40
C ALA A 94 5.96 -25.85 18.88
N SER A 95 6.57 -26.94 18.40
CA SER A 95 6.92 -27.10 17.00
C SER A 95 6.54 -28.45 16.42
N ILE A 96 5.97 -28.45 15.22
CA ILE A 96 5.78 -29.65 14.40
C ILE A 96 6.69 -29.51 13.19
N ASP A 97 7.59 -30.46 13.02
CA ASP A 97 8.47 -30.58 11.86
C ASP A 97 8.04 -31.79 11.02
N ASN A 98 7.25 -31.53 9.99
CA ASN A 98 6.80 -32.47 8.97
C ASN A 98 7.50 -32.21 7.63
N SER A 99 8.70 -31.63 7.66
CA SER A 99 9.42 -31.25 6.44
C SER A 99 10.16 -32.43 5.80
N ASN A 100 10.71 -32.22 4.60
CA ASN A 100 11.58 -33.17 3.89
C ASN A 100 10.92 -34.53 3.59
N GLY A 101 9.65 -34.49 3.14
CA GLY A 101 8.89 -35.69 2.73
C GLY A 101 8.12 -36.39 3.86
N GLY A 102 8.05 -35.80 5.06
CA GLY A 102 7.14 -36.27 6.11
C GLY A 102 5.68 -36.21 5.66
N HIS A 103 4.90 -37.26 5.96
CA HIS A 103 3.47 -37.30 5.66
C HIS A 103 2.63 -37.51 6.91
N ILE A 104 1.66 -36.62 7.13
CA ILE A 104 0.60 -36.76 8.13
C ILE A 104 -0.74 -36.79 7.41
N GLY A 105 -1.53 -37.85 7.55
CA GLY A 105 -2.87 -37.93 6.98
C GLY A 105 -3.81 -36.93 7.65
N THR A 106 -4.21 -37.20 8.90
CA THR A 106 -5.08 -36.31 9.69
C THR A 106 -4.39 -35.86 10.97
N GLY A 107 -4.22 -34.55 11.16
CA GLY A 107 -3.69 -33.98 12.41
C GLY A 107 -2.73 -32.83 12.18
N ALA A 108 -1.51 -32.93 12.73
CA ALA A 108 -0.51 -31.86 12.68
C ALA A 108 -1.01 -30.53 13.28
N ASN A 109 -1.88 -30.55 14.29
CA ASN A 109 -2.34 -29.33 14.92
C ASN A 109 -1.48 -28.99 16.13
N ILE A 110 -1.19 -27.71 16.34
CA ILE A 110 -0.58 -27.16 17.55
C ILE A 110 -1.63 -26.33 18.28
N ILE A 111 -1.94 -26.71 19.51
CA ILE A 111 -2.82 -25.96 20.41
C ILE A 111 -2.02 -25.67 21.68
N LEU A 112 -1.75 -24.39 21.92
CA LEU A 112 -1.18 -23.89 23.18
C LEU A 112 -2.20 -22.99 23.84
N SER A 113 -2.73 -23.41 24.99
CA SER A 113 -3.75 -22.65 25.71
C SER A 113 -3.45 -22.50 27.20
N THR A 114 -3.74 -21.31 27.73
CA THR A 114 -3.73 -21.01 29.17
C THR A 114 -5.09 -20.48 29.61
N GLY A 115 -5.51 -20.78 30.84
CA GLY A 115 -6.67 -20.13 31.45
C GLY A 115 -6.33 -18.77 32.07
N GLY A 116 -5.06 -18.59 32.49
CA GLY A 116 -4.49 -17.33 32.97
C GLY A 116 -3.46 -16.75 32.01
N ASP A 117 -2.43 -16.12 32.56
CA ASP A 117 -1.36 -15.44 31.81
C ASP A 117 -0.34 -16.43 31.24
N LEU A 118 0.31 -16.06 30.13
CA LEU A 118 1.52 -16.70 29.63
C LEU A 118 2.68 -15.70 29.71
N SER A 119 3.65 -15.97 30.59
CA SER A 119 4.87 -15.18 30.75
C SER A 119 6.10 -15.99 30.34
N ALA A 120 6.84 -15.52 29.34
CA ALA A 120 8.00 -16.22 28.80
C ALA A 120 9.17 -15.27 28.48
N ASN A 121 10.37 -15.80 28.24
CA ASN A 121 11.45 -15.03 27.62
C ASN A 121 11.12 -14.78 26.14
N SER A 122 10.85 -15.82 25.37
CA SER A 122 10.34 -15.75 24.00
C SER A 122 9.30 -16.84 23.77
N LEU A 123 8.43 -16.62 22.77
CA LEU A 123 7.43 -17.60 22.35
C LEU A 123 7.64 -17.96 20.89
N PHE A 124 7.84 -19.25 20.61
CA PHE A 124 7.95 -19.80 19.27
C PHE A 124 6.96 -20.94 19.06
N VAL A 125 5.98 -20.74 18.18
CA VAL A 125 4.98 -21.75 17.84
C VAL A 125 4.96 -21.93 16.33
N PHE A 126 5.40 -23.08 15.85
CA PHE A 126 5.68 -23.23 14.42
C PHE A 126 5.33 -24.60 13.85
N LEU A 127 4.58 -24.59 12.75
CA LEU A 127 4.39 -25.76 11.90
C LEU A 127 5.24 -25.66 10.65
N ASN A 128 6.24 -26.53 10.56
CA ASN A 128 7.12 -26.69 9.41
C ASN A 128 6.65 -27.85 8.55
N ASN A 129 6.02 -27.56 7.42
CA ASN A 129 5.59 -28.53 6.41
C ASN A 129 6.31 -28.30 5.07
N ARG A 130 7.54 -27.77 5.11
CA ARG A 130 8.32 -27.42 3.92
C ARG A 130 8.88 -28.65 3.21
N ASN A 131 9.45 -28.46 2.02
CA ASN A 131 10.30 -29.49 1.37
C ASN A 131 9.56 -30.83 1.19
N ASP A 132 8.51 -30.84 0.38
CA ASP A 132 7.66 -32.03 0.14
C ASP A 132 6.91 -32.57 1.37
N GLY A 133 6.84 -31.81 2.47
CA GLY A 133 5.97 -32.16 3.59
C GLY A 133 4.51 -32.24 3.17
N VAL A 134 3.80 -33.29 3.56
CA VAL A 134 2.38 -33.51 3.23
C VAL A 134 1.55 -33.59 4.50
N ILE A 135 0.49 -32.79 4.56
CA ILE A 135 -0.59 -32.91 5.54
C ILE A 135 -1.89 -33.03 4.75
N ASP A 136 -2.60 -34.17 4.80
CA ASP A 136 -3.85 -34.31 4.02
C ASP A 136 -4.98 -33.46 4.63
N SER A 137 -5.08 -33.41 5.97
CA SER A 137 -6.06 -32.60 6.69
C SER A 137 -5.54 -32.18 8.08
N GLY A 138 -5.69 -30.89 8.41
CA GLY A 138 -5.31 -30.28 9.68
C GLY A 138 -4.33 -29.12 9.50
N GLY A 139 -3.18 -29.14 10.18
CA GLY A 139 -2.14 -28.12 9.98
C GLY A 139 -2.45 -26.75 10.62
N ASN A 140 -3.26 -26.74 11.69
CA ASN A 140 -3.62 -25.50 12.39
C ASN A 140 -2.65 -25.21 13.54
N VAL A 141 -2.32 -23.93 13.72
CA VAL A 141 -1.59 -23.40 14.86
C VAL A 141 -2.49 -22.43 15.61
N ASN A 142 -2.84 -22.75 16.86
CA ASN A 142 -3.73 -21.94 17.69
C ASN A 142 -3.11 -21.68 19.06
N VAL A 143 -2.90 -20.40 19.38
CA VAL A 143 -2.42 -19.93 20.67
C VAL A 143 -3.56 -19.16 21.35
N ALA A 144 -4.09 -19.69 22.45
CA ALA A 144 -5.25 -19.14 23.15
C ALA A 144 -4.92 -18.86 24.61
N ILE A 145 -4.65 -17.61 24.93
CA ILE A 145 -4.26 -17.16 26.28
C ILE A 145 -5.47 -16.50 26.94
N GLY A 146 -5.97 -17.08 28.03
CA GLY A 146 -7.12 -16.53 28.76
C GLY A 146 -6.83 -15.19 29.42
N GLY A 147 -5.58 -14.99 29.84
CA GLY A 147 -5.04 -13.73 30.35
C GLY A 147 -4.13 -13.02 29.33
N ASN A 148 -3.05 -12.43 29.82
CA ASN A 148 -2.08 -11.68 29.03
C ASN A 148 -0.96 -12.57 28.52
N LEU A 149 -0.50 -12.32 27.28
CA LEU A 149 0.78 -12.83 26.78
C LEU A 149 1.86 -11.78 27.03
N THR A 150 2.86 -12.12 27.84
CA THR A 150 4.02 -11.27 28.11
C THR A 150 5.31 -12.01 27.75
N THR A 151 6.10 -11.47 26.82
CA THR A 151 7.44 -11.97 26.51
C THR A 151 8.51 -10.90 26.73
N ALA A 152 9.68 -11.29 27.22
CA ALA A 152 10.82 -10.38 27.30
C ALA A 152 11.48 -10.11 25.93
N GLY A 153 11.34 -11.04 24.99
CA GLY A 153 11.85 -11.02 23.63
C GLY A 153 10.74 -11.28 22.61
N ASP A 154 11.08 -12.00 21.55
CA ASP A 154 10.22 -12.14 20.38
C ASP A 154 9.02 -13.08 20.59
N VAL A 155 7.96 -12.81 19.85
CA VAL A 155 6.84 -13.74 19.62
C VAL A 155 6.84 -14.12 18.15
N THR A 156 6.91 -15.41 17.86
CA THR A 156 6.80 -15.95 16.50
C THR A 156 5.78 -17.06 16.47
N ILE A 157 4.74 -16.90 15.67
CA ILE A 157 3.69 -17.89 15.45
C ILE A 157 3.56 -18.11 13.94
N GLY A 158 3.53 -19.35 13.46
CA GLY A 158 3.31 -19.52 12.03
C GLY A 158 3.28 -20.93 11.50
N THR A 159 2.98 -20.98 10.21
CA THR A 159 2.92 -22.20 9.40
C THR A 159 3.66 -21.96 8.09
N SER A 160 4.44 -22.95 7.64
CA SER A 160 5.12 -22.85 6.36
C SER A 160 5.10 -24.15 5.58
N ALA A 161 4.65 -24.09 4.33
CA ALA A 161 4.70 -25.14 3.32
C ALA A 161 5.65 -24.76 2.16
N ARG A 162 6.56 -23.82 2.39
CA ARG A 162 7.52 -23.29 1.41
C ARG A 162 8.44 -24.38 0.83
N TYR A 163 8.89 -24.18 -0.41
CA TYR A 163 10.02 -24.91 -0.99
C TYR A 163 11.34 -24.28 -0.55
N ASP A 164 12.28 -25.05 0.01
CA ASP A 164 13.65 -24.60 0.32
C ASP A 164 14.73 -25.45 -0.40
N GLY A 165 14.36 -26.37 -1.28
CA GLY A 165 15.33 -27.13 -2.06
C GLY A 165 14.87 -28.47 -2.65
N SER A 166 13.84 -29.10 -2.08
CA SER A 166 13.39 -30.44 -2.53
C SER A 166 11.99 -30.47 -3.15
N GLY A 167 11.13 -29.51 -2.84
CA GLY A 167 9.76 -29.41 -3.33
C GLY A 167 8.90 -28.53 -2.42
N GLY A 168 7.74 -28.06 -2.90
CA GLY A 168 6.79 -27.33 -2.07
C GLY A 168 6.01 -28.30 -1.18
N GLY A 169 5.70 -27.88 0.05
CA GLY A 169 4.82 -28.65 0.93
C GLY A 169 3.35 -28.53 0.57
N THR A 170 2.52 -29.46 1.04
CA THR A 170 1.07 -29.47 0.83
C THR A 170 0.31 -29.58 2.15
N ILE A 171 -0.66 -28.69 2.36
CA ILE A 171 -1.72 -28.80 3.37
C ILE A 171 -3.05 -28.94 2.63
N GLY A 172 -3.71 -30.10 2.74
CA GLY A 172 -4.93 -30.44 2.00
C GLY A 172 -6.23 -29.85 2.55
N SER A 173 -6.16 -29.04 3.60
CA SER A 173 -7.28 -28.35 4.25
C SER A 173 -7.07 -26.83 4.34
N ASP A 174 -7.91 -26.15 5.12
CA ASP A 174 -7.63 -24.81 5.63
C ASP A 174 -6.39 -24.84 6.55
N ALA A 175 -5.67 -23.72 6.61
CA ALA A 175 -4.58 -23.48 7.56
C ALA A 175 -4.88 -22.23 8.38
N LEU A 176 -5.08 -22.42 9.69
CA LEU A 176 -5.20 -21.33 10.67
C LEU A 176 -3.85 -21.10 11.37
N VAL A 177 -3.47 -19.84 11.49
CA VAL A 177 -2.50 -19.35 12.47
C VAL A 177 -3.23 -18.31 13.32
N GLY A 178 -3.58 -18.69 14.55
CA GLY A 178 -4.41 -17.90 15.46
C GLY A 178 -3.69 -17.53 16.74
N LEU A 179 -3.83 -16.28 17.16
CA LEU A 179 -3.52 -15.81 18.52
C LEU A 179 -4.73 -15.05 19.09
N THR A 180 -5.19 -15.49 20.26
CA THR A 180 -6.11 -14.72 21.10
C THR A 180 -5.50 -14.52 22.48
N ALA A 181 -5.57 -13.29 23.00
CA ALA A 181 -5.14 -12.94 24.35
C ALA A 181 -5.94 -11.76 24.90
N ASN A 182 -5.94 -11.59 26.23
CA ASN A 182 -6.48 -10.37 26.82
C ASN A 182 -5.66 -9.15 26.41
N SER A 183 -4.34 -9.19 26.59
CA SER A 183 -3.39 -8.21 26.06
C SER A 183 -2.12 -8.94 25.63
N VAL A 184 -1.32 -8.32 24.78
CA VAL A 184 -0.01 -8.82 24.34
C VAL A 184 1.05 -7.75 24.58
N SER A 185 2.13 -8.14 25.25
CA SER A 185 3.34 -7.32 25.44
C SER A 185 4.56 -8.13 25.04
N ALA A 186 5.13 -7.82 23.87
CA ALA A 186 6.37 -8.41 23.38
C ALA A 186 7.54 -7.45 23.58
N GLY A 187 8.52 -7.85 24.40
CA GLY A 187 9.73 -7.07 24.60
C GLY A 187 10.66 -7.03 23.37
N GLY A 188 10.39 -7.87 22.36
CA GLY A 188 11.07 -7.92 21.06
C GLY A 188 10.11 -7.72 19.87
N PHE A 189 10.37 -8.41 18.76
CA PHE A 189 9.56 -8.40 17.54
C PHE A 189 8.34 -9.31 17.68
N PHE A 190 7.20 -8.88 17.18
CA PHE A 190 6.00 -9.71 17.09
C PHE A 190 5.77 -10.14 15.64
N GLN A 191 5.76 -11.44 15.39
CA GLN A 191 5.55 -12.01 14.06
C GLN A 191 4.47 -13.09 14.08
N SER A 192 3.51 -12.98 13.17
CA SER A 192 2.60 -14.06 12.81
C SER A 192 2.61 -14.30 11.30
N PHE A 193 2.74 -15.53 10.83
CA PHE A 193 2.80 -15.77 9.39
C PHE A 193 2.23 -17.10 8.90
N ILE A 194 1.71 -17.07 7.67
CA ILE A 194 1.46 -18.26 6.84
C ILE A 194 2.31 -18.13 5.57
N SER A 195 2.98 -19.20 5.15
CA SER A 195 3.79 -19.16 3.93
C SER A 195 3.65 -20.41 3.07
N THR A 196 3.28 -20.23 1.81
CA THR A 196 3.30 -21.23 0.73
C THR A 196 4.31 -20.88 -0.36
N ASN A 197 5.26 -19.98 -0.10
CA ASN A 197 6.25 -19.50 -1.07
C ASN A 197 6.90 -20.62 -1.91
N ALA A 198 7.23 -20.28 -3.15
CA ALA A 198 7.91 -21.16 -4.10
C ALA A 198 7.24 -22.53 -4.31
N GLY A 199 5.94 -22.55 -4.61
CA GLY A 199 5.24 -23.77 -4.99
C GLY A 199 4.72 -24.61 -3.83
N GLY A 200 4.75 -24.09 -2.59
CA GLY A 200 3.95 -24.64 -1.51
C GLY A 200 2.45 -24.49 -1.79
N SER A 201 1.62 -25.31 -1.15
CA SER A 201 0.17 -25.29 -1.39
C SER A 201 -0.66 -25.48 -0.13
N ILE A 202 -1.72 -24.67 -0.01
CA ILE A 202 -2.83 -24.87 0.91
C ILE A 202 -4.09 -25.04 0.05
N ALA A 203 -4.82 -26.15 0.19
CA ALA A 203 -6.00 -26.42 -0.63
C ALA A 203 -7.20 -25.53 -0.22
N GLY A 204 -7.29 -25.17 1.06
CA GLY A 204 -8.35 -24.34 1.61
C GLY A 204 -7.94 -22.87 1.81
N ASN A 205 -8.49 -22.27 2.86
CA ASN A 205 -8.20 -20.90 3.29
C ASN A 205 -6.87 -20.81 4.07
N ALA A 206 -6.17 -19.70 3.93
CA ALA A 206 -5.07 -19.29 4.80
C ALA A 206 -5.56 -18.16 5.74
N GLN A 207 -5.74 -18.47 7.02
CA GLN A 207 -6.27 -17.53 8.01
C GLN A 207 -5.19 -17.18 9.04
N ASN A 208 -4.62 -15.98 8.93
CA ASN A 208 -3.65 -15.45 9.90
C ASN A 208 -4.35 -14.40 10.78
N VAL A 209 -4.67 -14.78 12.01
CA VAL A 209 -5.56 -14.03 12.91
C VAL A 209 -4.85 -13.73 14.22
N VAL A 210 -4.68 -12.43 14.51
CA VAL A 210 -4.21 -11.93 15.80
C VAL A 210 -5.31 -11.04 16.38
N ALA A 211 -6.05 -11.59 17.34
CA ALA A 211 -7.20 -10.95 17.95
C ALA A 211 -6.98 -10.74 19.45
N VAL A 212 -6.63 -9.52 19.82
CA VAL A 212 -6.36 -9.11 21.20
C VAL A 212 -7.52 -8.25 21.69
N SER A 213 -8.07 -8.51 22.88
CA SER A 213 -9.21 -7.72 23.39
C SER A 213 -8.78 -6.37 23.97
N GLY A 214 -7.60 -6.34 24.58
CA GLY A 214 -6.88 -5.18 25.08
C GLY A 214 -5.75 -4.80 24.14
N ASP A 215 -4.63 -4.36 24.69
CA ASP A 215 -3.57 -3.73 23.90
C ASP A 215 -2.63 -4.78 23.30
N LEU A 216 -2.19 -4.57 22.06
CA LEU A 216 -1.05 -5.25 21.47
C LEU A 216 0.12 -4.28 21.44
N SER A 217 1.20 -4.62 22.15
CA SER A 217 2.44 -3.86 22.18
C SER A 217 3.64 -4.72 21.83
N ALA A 218 4.54 -4.19 20.99
CA ALA A 218 5.85 -4.79 20.72
C ALA A 218 6.95 -3.71 20.74
N ASN A 219 8.06 -3.96 21.43
CA ASN A 219 9.18 -3.01 21.39
C ASN A 219 9.87 -3.02 20.01
N GLY A 220 9.98 -4.20 19.41
CA GLY A 220 10.31 -4.39 18.00
C GLY A 220 9.11 -4.08 17.11
N GLY A 221 9.23 -4.35 15.81
CA GLY A 221 8.11 -4.21 14.89
C GLY A 221 7.03 -5.29 15.09
N ILE A 222 5.88 -5.04 14.47
CA ILE A 222 4.76 -5.97 14.39
C ILE A 222 4.60 -6.36 12.92
N LEU A 223 4.65 -7.66 12.62
CA LEU A 223 4.45 -8.21 11.28
C LEU A 223 3.42 -9.32 11.31
N ILE A 224 2.36 -9.18 10.53
CA ILE A 224 1.38 -10.23 10.28
C ILE A 224 1.24 -10.40 8.79
N ALA A 225 1.62 -11.57 8.27
CA ALA A 225 1.70 -11.73 6.83
C ALA A 225 1.28 -13.10 6.32
N THR A 226 0.75 -13.13 5.10
CA THR A 226 0.58 -14.34 4.32
C THR A 226 1.40 -14.23 3.04
N TYR A 227 2.25 -15.23 2.78
CA TYR A 227 3.15 -15.23 1.64
C TYR A 227 2.89 -16.43 0.74
N ASP A 228 2.62 -16.20 -0.53
CA ASP A 228 2.61 -17.21 -1.59
C ASP A 228 3.51 -16.79 -2.77
N THR A 229 4.58 -16.05 -2.47
CA THR A 229 5.46 -15.46 -3.47
C THR A 229 6.45 -16.44 -4.09
N GLY A 230 6.78 -16.23 -5.36
CA GLY A 230 7.88 -16.91 -6.04
C GLY A 230 9.24 -16.32 -5.68
N PHE A 231 10.30 -17.11 -5.78
CA PHE A 231 11.67 -16.61 -5.56
C PHE A 231 12.74 -17.40 -6.33
N LEU A 232 13.95 -16.84 -6.38
CA LEU A 232 15.12 -17.49 -6.97
C LEU A 232 15.76 -18.44 -5.95
N SER A 233 15.76 -19.74 -6.25
CA SER A 233 16.59 -20.69 -5.52
C SER A 233 18.06 -20.36 -5.72
N VAL A 234 18.90 -20.58 -4.70
CA VAL A 234 20.34 -20.39 -4.78
C VAL A 234 21.02 -21.76 -4.97
N ASN A 235 21.59 -21.97 -6.16
CA ASN A 235 22.36 -23.15 -6.59
C ASN A 235 21.54 -24.41 -6.96
N PRO A 236 21.19 -24.59 -8.25
CA PRO A 236 21.32 -23.64 -9.35
C PRO A 236 20.30 -22.50 -9.22
N THR A 237 20.60 -21.32 -9.79
CA THR A 237 19.65 -20.21 -9.86
C THR A 237 18.49 -20.57 -10.76
N THR A 238 17.40 -21.03 -10.14
CA THR A 238 16.15 -21.39 -10.79
C THR A 238 15.05 -20.58 -10.15
N PHE A 239 14.22 -19.95 -10.98
CA PHE A 239 13.01 -19.31 -10.50
C PHE A 239 12.00 -20.39 -10.13
N ILE A 240 11.46 -20.30 -8.93
CA ILE A 240 10.38 -21.16 -8.48
C ILE A 240 9.16 -20.27 -8.32
N ALA A 241 8.13 -20.61 -9.10
CA ALA A 241 6.85 -19.90 -9.09
C ALA A 241 6.25 -19.89 -7.68
N GLY A 242 5.41 -18.89 -7.42
CA GLY A 242 4.70 -18.74 -6.16
C GLY A 242 3.87 -19.96 -5.77
N GLY A 243 3.43 -19.92 -4.52
CA GLY A 243 2.57 -20.94 -3.94
C GLY A 243 1.15 -20.89 -4.47
N THR A 244 0.32 -21.79 -3.94
CA THR A 244 -1.12 -21.78 -4.19
C THR A 244 -1.89 -21.80 -2.86
N ILE A 245 -2.90 -20.96 -2.76
CA ILE A 245 -3.93 -20.99 -1.73
C ILE A 245 -5.26 -21.15 -2.45
N GLY A 246 -5.95 -22.28 -2.26
CA GLY A 246 -7.17 -22.59 -3.01
C GLY A 246 -8.38 -21.75 -2.60
N GLY A 247 -8.41 -21.26 -1.35
CA GLY A 247 -9.46 -20.41 -0.79
C GLY A 247 -9.06 -18.95 -0.64
N ASN A 248 -9.51 -18.31 0.43
CA ASN A 248 -9.15 -16.94 0.80
C ASN A 248 -7.82 -16.89 1.55
N ALA A 249 -7.13 -15.75 1.47
CA ALA A 249 -6.02 -15.38 2.33
C ALA A 249 -6.45 -14.17 3.16
N SER A 250 -6.49 -14.33 4.48
CA SER A 250 -6.88 -13.25 5.39
C SER A 250 -5.76 -13.00 6.40
N VAL A 251 -5.38 -11.73 6.52
CA VAL A 251 -4.58 -11.19 7.62
C VAL A 251 -5.52 -10.33 8.45
N LEU A 252 -5.73 -10.69 9.71
CA LEU A 252 -6.55 -9.93 10.65
C LEU A 252 -5.73 -9.56 11.88
N LEU A 253 -5.57 -8.26 12.11
CA LEU A 253 -4.96 -7.68 13.30
C LEU A 253 -5.98 -6.81 14.03
N THR A 254 -6.40 -7.22 15.23
CA THR A 254 -7.32 -6.42 16.05
C THR A 254 -6.83 -6.26 17.47
N ALA A 255 -6.93 -5.06 18.02
CA ALA A 255 -6.61 -4.74 19.41
C ALA A 255 -7.42 -3.53 19.91
N GLN A 256 -7.33 -3.20 21.20
CA GLN A 256 -7.71 -1.86 21.67
C GLN A 256 -6.77 -0.81 21.10
N ASP A 257 -5.49 -0.91 21.46
CA ASP A 257 -4.40 -0.12 20.90
C ASP A 257 -3.40 -1.07 20.22
N ILE A 258 -2.88 -0.68 19.05
CA ILE A 258 -1.80 -1.36 18.33
C ILE A 258 -0.57 -0.47 18.42
N LEU A 259 0.42 -0.91 19.17
CA LEU A 259 1.54 -0.09 19.63
C LEU A 259 2.87 -0.76 19.28
N THR A 260 3.77 0.00 18.67
CA THR A 260 5.17 -0.39 18.58
C THR A 260 6.08 0.78 18.93
N THR A 261 7.25 0.48 19.53
CA THR A 261 8.31 1.48 19.71
C THR A 261 9.33 1.46 18.57
N SER A 262 9.18 0.55 17.61
CA SER A 262 10.10 0.42 16.47
C SER A 262 10.14 1.70 15.64
N THR A 263 11.36 2.15 15.36
CA THR A 263 11.64 3.25 14.43
C THR A 263 12.08 2.73 13.05
N ALA A 264 11.87 1.43 12.78
CA ALA A 264 12.30 0.81 11.53
C ALA A 264 11.69 1.55 10.34
N SER A 265 12.55 1.96 9.41
CA SER A 265 12.19 2.54 8.13
C SER A 265 13.07 1.91 7.07
N GLY A 266 12.47 1.55 5.94
CA GLY A 266 13.17 0.85 4.88
C GLY A 266 12.32 0.79 3.62
N THR A 267 12.72 -0.04 2.67
CA THR A 267 11.99 -0.25 1.42
C THR A 267 10.90 -1.31 1.63
N PRO A 268 9.61 -0.97 1.46
CA PRO A 268 8.53 -1.95 1.59
C PRO A 268 8.74 -3.19 0.71
N GLY A 269 8.44 -4.37 1.25
CA GLY A 269 8.65 -5.67 0.60
C GLY A 269 10.12 -6.14 0.54
N LEU A 270 11.08 -5.38 1.05
CA LEU A 270 12.49 -5.78 1.18
C LEU A 270 12.97 -5.72 2.63
N ASP A 271 12.66 -4.63 3.31
CA ASP A 271 13.04 -4.38 4.70
C ASP A 271 11.86 -4.63 5.63
N ILE A 272 12.15 -4.93 6.90
CA ILE A 272 11.13 -5.06 7.95
C ILE A 272 10.65 -3.66 8.34
N MET A 273 9.33 -3.47 8.33
CA MET A 273 8.69 -2.22 8.74
C MET A 273 8.44 -2.19 10.25
N ALA A 274 8.05 -1.03 10.80
CA ALA A 274 7.66 -0.94 12.20
C ALA A 274 6.31 -1.63 12.45
N LEU A 275 5.36 -1.43 11.53
CA LEU A 275 4.06 -2.11 11.54
C LEU A 275 3.75 -2.59 10.13
N GLU A 276 3.50 -3.88 9.97
CA GLU A 276 3.17 -4.49 8.68
C GLU A 276 2.02 -5.49 8.79
N ALA A 277 1.04 -5.33 7.91
CA ALA A 277 0.01 -6.33 7.64
C ALA A 277 -0.08 -6.55 6.13
N SER A 278 0.27 -7.75 5.66
CA SER A 278 0.56 -7.94 4.23
C SER A 278 0.16 -9.31 3.67
N ILE A 279 -0.27 -9.31 2.41
CA ILE A 279 -0.49 -10.52 1.62
C ILE A 279 0.36 -10.42 0.35
N TYR A 280 1.23 -11.39 0.11
CA TYR A 280 2.16 -11.40 -1.01
C TYR A 280 1.90 -12.55 -1.98
N THR A 281 1.19 -12.26 -3.07
CA THR A 281 0.81 -13.18 -4.17
C THR A 281 1.59 -12.93 -5.47
N ASN A 282 2.58 -12.05 -5.42
CA ASN A 282 3.52 -11.76 -6.51
C ASN A 282 4.38 -12.98 -6.92
N GLY A 283 5.01 -12.91 -8.08
CA GLY A 283 5.92 -13.98 -8.53
C GLY A 283 5.19 -15.25 -8.93
N SER A 284 4.07 -15.12 -9.66
CA SER A 284 3.21 -16.24 -10.08
C SER A 284 2.52 -17.00 -8.93
N GLY A 285 2.28 -16.35 -7.79
CA GLY A 285 1.40 -16.88 -6.73
C GLY A 285 -0.05 -16.94 -7.20
N SER A 286 -0.84 -17.82 -6.57
CA SER A 286 -2.24 -18.03 -6.92
C SER A 286 -3.11 -18.15 -5.68
N LEU A 287 -4.06 -17.24 -5.56
CA LEU A 287 -5.12 -17.24 -4.57
C LEU A 287 -6.48 -17.46 -5.25
N GLY A 288 -7.21 -18.50 -4.84
CA GLY A 288 -8.50 -18.84 -5.44
C GLY A 288 -9.64 -17.90 -5.06
N GLY A 289 -9.55 -17.27 -3.88
CA GLY A 289 -10.56 -16.36 -3.32
C GLY A 289 -10.05 -14.94 -3.07
N ASN A 290 -10.48 -14.35 -1.96
CA ASN A 290 -10.16 -12.97 -1.57
C ASN A 290 -8.81 -12.87 -0.86
N ALA A 291 -8.12 -11.74 -1.05
CA ALA A 291 -6.96 -11.30 -0.28
C ALA A 291 -7.36 -10.13 0.63
N ASP A 292 -7.55 -10.40 1.91
CA ASP A 292 -8.03 -9.40 2.89
C ASP A 292 -6.95 -9.08 3.93
N ALA A 293 -6.39 -7.86 3.88
CA ALA A 293 -5.48 -7.33 4.89
C ALA A 293 -6.21 -6.31 5.78
N VAL A 294 -6.55 -6.71 7.01
CA VAL A 294 -7.41 -5.96 7.92
C VAL A 294 -6.69 -5.61 9.21
N VAL A 295 -6.64 -4.32 9.53
CA VAL A 295 -6.03 -3.78 10.76
C VAL A 295 -7.04 -2.87 11.47
N GLN A 296 -7.50 -3.28 12.64
CA GLN A 296 -8.55 -2.58 13.38
C GLN A 296 -8.14 -2.36 14.85
N ALA A 297 -7.89 -1.11 15.21
CA ALA A 297 -7.72 -0.69 16.60
C ALA A 297 -9.03 -0.05 17.10
N GLN A 298 -9.51 -0.42 18.29
CA GLN A 298 -10.67 0.27 18.89
C GLN A 298 -10.33 1.71 19.31
N GLN A 299 -9.06 1.97 19.60
CA GLN A 299 -8.51 3.25 19.98
C GLN A 299 -7.41 3.67 19.01
N ASN A 300 -6.13 3.42 19.28
CA ASN A 300 -5.05 4.04 18.50
C ASN A 300 -4.15 3.02 17.83
N ILE A 301 -3.60 3.43 16.69
CA ILE A 301 -2.42 2.81 16.08
C ILE A 301 -1.25 3.77 16.25
N SER A 302 -0.13 3.29 16.78
CA SER A 302 1.09 4.09 16.95
C SER A 302 2.34 3.30 16.57
N ALA A 303 3.03 3.75 15.53
CA ALA A 303 4.28 3.17 15.04
C ALA A 303 5.29 4.25 14.63
N PRO A 304 6.28 4.63 15.46
CA PRO A 304 7.22 5.70 15.12
C PRO A 304 7.98 5.52 13.80
N GLY A 305 8.21 4.28 13.38
CA GLY A 305 8.77 3.92 12.07
C GLY A 305 7.73 3.84 10.96
N SER A 306 8.06 3.16 9.86
CA SER A 306 7.17 3.02 8.71
C SER A 306 6.04 2.03 9.00
N SER A 307 4.81 2.39 8.62
CA SER A 307 3.68 1.46 8.57
C SER A 307 3.40 1.09 7.11
N PHE A 308 3.22 -0.20 6.86
CA PHE A 308 3.03 -0.75 5.52
C PHE A 308 1.90 -1.78 5.50
N PHE A 309 0.85 -1.49 4.75
CA PHE A 309 -0.28 -2.39 4.55
C PHE A 309 -0.38 -2.71 3.07
N THR A 310 -0.37 -3.99 2.70
CA THR A 310 -0.30 -4.34 1.28
C THR A 310 -1.01 -5.62 0.89
N VAL A 311 -1.55 -5.59 -0.33
CA VAL A 311 -1.81 -6.78 -1.12
C VAL A 311 -0.92 -6.70 -2.36
N ALA A 312 0.13 -7.51 -2.40
CA ALA A 312 1.14 -7.48 -3.43
C ALA A 312 0.92 -8.62 -4.44
N ASN A 313 0.22 -8.34 -5.53
CA ASN A 313 -0.13 -9.26 -6.62
C ASN A 313 0.59 -8.94 -7.96
N GLY A 314 1.42 -7.89 -7.98
CA GLY A 314 2.11 -7.43 -9.19
C GLY A 314 3.35 -8.26 -9.52
N ASN A 315 3.97 -7.95 -10.67
CA ASN A 315 5.23 -8.56 -11.08
C ASN A 315 6.43 -7.95 -10.37
N PHE A 316 6.64 -8.35 -9.12
CA PHE A 316 7.81 -7.94 -8.37
C PHE A 316 9.08 -8.59 -8.92
N GLN A 317 10.11 -7.78 -9.20
CA GLN A 317 11.43 -8.21 -9.66
C GLN A 317 11.48 -9.03 -10.97
N GLY A 318 10.41 -9.01 -11.78
CA GLY A 318 10.37 -9.74 -13.06
C GLY A 318 9.98 -11.21 -12.95
N PHE A 319 9.44 -11.63 -11.80
CA PHE A 319 9.02 -13.01 -11.51
C PHE A 319 7.58 -13.37 -11.96
N GLY A 320 6.92 -12.46 -12.67
CA GLY A 320 5.54 -12.59 -13.13
C GLY A 320 4.52 -12.05 -12.11
N GLY A 321 3.37 -11.61 -12.60
CA GLY A 321 2.23 -11.22 -11.76
C GLY A 321 1.58 -12.42 -11.08
N GLY A 322 0.87 -12.17 -9.98
CA GLY A 322 0.04 -13.15 -9.29
C GLY A 322 -1.40 -13.19 -9.80
N THR A 323 -2.19 -14.09 -9.22
CA THR A 323 -3.65 -14.16 -9.43
C THR A 323 -4.39 -14.18 -8.11
N ILE A 324 -5.38 -13.31 -7.96
CA ILE A 324 -6.38 -13.29 -6.89
C ILE A 324 -7.73 -13.52 -7.56
N GLY A 325 -8.41 -14.62 -7.22
CA GLY A 325 -9.68 -14.99 -7.84
C GLY A 325 -10.87 -14.10 -7.41
N GLY A 326 -10.80 -13.51 -6.22
CA GLY A 326 -11.82 -12.65 -5.65
C GLY A 326 -11.41 -11.18 -5.54
N ASP A 327 -11.73 -10.57 -4.39
CA ASP A 327 -11.38 -9.19 -4.06
C ASP A 327 -9.96 -9.08 -3.48
N ALA A 328 -9.33 -7.92 -3.65
CA ALA A 328 -8.16 -7.48 -2.89
C ALA A 328 -8.57 -6.30 -2.00
N LEU A 329 -8.47 -6.47 -0.69
CA LEU A 329 -8.88 -5.49 0.30
C LEU A 329 -7.73 -5.14 1.24
N ILE A 330 -7.54 -3.84 1.43
CA ILE A 330 -6.82 -3.26 2.58
C ILE A 330 -7.85 -2.46 3.37
N ASP A 331 -8.06 -2.81 4.64
CA ASP A 331 -8.99 -2.11 5.53
C ASP A 331 -8.32 -1.76 6.85
N VAL A 332 -8.16 -0.46 7.11
CA VAL A 332 -7.46 0.09 8.26
C VAL A 332 -8.41 1.01 9.03
N GLY A 333 -8.64 0.72 10.30
CA GLY A 333 -9.49 1.53 11.16
C GLY A 333 -8.94 1.74 12.56
N ALA A 334 -9.14 2.97 13.06
CA ALA A 334 -8.77 3.39 14.41
C ALA A 334 -9.50 4.68 14.79
N VAL A 335 -9.36 5.12 16.04
CA VAL A 335 -9.61 6.51 16.43
C VAL A 335 -8.49 7.38 15.89
N ASN A 336 -7.23 7.16 16.30
CA ASN A 336 -6.09 7.90 15.78
C ASN A 336 -5.03 6.97 15.22
N PHE A 337 -4.32 7.42 14.21
CA PHE A 337 -3.18 6.72 13.65
C PHE A 337 -1.98 7.67 13.56
N SER A 338 -0.94 7.37 14.33
CA SER A 338 0.33 8.09 14.31
C SER A 338 1.45 7.18 13.82
N THR A 339 2.13 7.56 12.74
CA THR A 339 3.22 6.75 12.18
C THR A 339 4.38 7.60 11.66
N GLY A 340 5.52 6.98 11.34
CA GLY A 340 6.54 7.50 10.43
C GLY A 340 5.97 7.65 9.02
N PRO A 341 6.61 7.18 7.94
CA PRO A 341 5.96 7.02 6.65
C PRO A 341 4.77 6.04 6.69
N LEU A 342 3.77 6.24 5.82
CA LEU A 342 2.62 5.35 5.64
C LEU A 342 2.48 4.95 4.17
N SER A 343 2.23 3.67 3.93
CA SER A 343 2.06 3.11 2.60
C SER A 343 0.99 2.00 2.64
N ASP A 344 -0.15 2.29 2.04
CA ASP A 344 -1.27 1.38 1.84
C ASP A 344 -1.35 1.11 0.34
N ASP A 345 -0.90 -0.06 -0.09
CA ASP A 345 -0.71 -0.33 -1.51
C ASP A 345 -1.28 -1.66 -1.96
N ILE A 346 -2.11 -1.62 -2.99
CA ILE A 346 -2.46 -2.79 -3.80
C ILE A 346 -1.60 -2.75 -5.06
N TYR A 347 -0.68 -3.70 -5.17
CA TYR A 347 0.15 -3.87 -6.35
C TYR A 347 -0.48 -4.93 -7.26
N ASN A 348 -0.92 -4.56 -8.45
CA ASN A 348 -1.45 -5.48 -9.48
C ASN A 348 -0.75 -5.30 -10.84
N TYR A 349 0.31 -4.51 -10.89
CA TYR A 349 0.99 -4.10 -12.11
C TYR A 349 1.67 -5.27 -12.85
N LEU A 350 1.93 -5.07 -14.15
CA LEU A 350 2.74 -5.95 -15.02
C LEU A 350 2.25 -7.42 -15.07
N GLY A 351 0.95 -7.61 -15.29
CA GLY A 351 0.33 -8.92 -15.51
C GLY A 351 -0.36 -9.53 -14.30
N GLY A 352 -0.45 -8.80 -13.18
CA GLY A 352 -1.26 -9.21 -12.03
C GLY A 352 -2.75 -9.28 -12.39
N ARG A 353 -3.48 -10.18 -11.73
CA ARG A 353 -4.93 -10.36 -11.93
C ARG A 353 -5.67 -10.35 -10.60
N ILE A 354 -6.68 -9.49 -10.49
CA ILE A 354 -7.68 -9.46 -9.42
C ILE A 354 -9.04 -9.70 -10.06
N GLY A 355 -9.74 -10.75 -9.66
CA GLY A 355 -10.98 -11.20 -10.27
C GLY A 355 -12.13 -10.21 -10.10
N ASN A 356 -12.22 -9.58 -8.93
CA ASN A 356 -13.30 -8.65 -8.58
C ASN A 356 -12.75 -7.24 -8.29
N ASN A 357 -12.91 -6.73 -7.07
CA ASN A 357 -12.57 -5.36 -6.69
C ASN A 357 -11.16 -5.26 -6.09
N ALA A 358 -10.52 -4.11 -6.27
CA ALA A 358 -9.34 -3.69 -5.51
C ALA A 358 -9.75 -2.49 -4.64
N SER A 359 -9.69 -2.63 -3.32
CA SER A 359 -10.19 -1.62 -2.38
C SER A 359 -9.19 -1.31 -1.28
N ILE A 360 -8.91 -0.02 -1.10
CA ILE A 360 -8.15 0.52 0.03
C ILE A 360 -9.10 1.40 0.83
N ASN A 361 -9.29 1.07 2.12
CA ASN A 361 -10.11 1.83 3.04
C ASN A 361 -9.30 2.21 4.28
N LEU A 362 -9.07 3.50 4.47
CA LEU A 362 -8.61 4.05 5.74
C LEU A 362 -9.78 4.80 6.38
N ALA A 363 -10.23 4.34 7.55
CA ALA A 363 -11.37 4.89 8.26
C ALA A 363 -11.01 5.27 9.70
N LEU A 364 -10.69 6.54 9.92
CA LEU A 364 -10.36 7.10 11.22
C LEU A 364 -11.45 8.02 11.75
N SER A 365 -11.86 7.85 13.01
CA SER A 365 -12.78 8.81 13.65
C SER A 365 -12.06 10.06 14.20
N GLY A 366 -10.74 9.99 14.32
CA GLY A 366 -9.83 11.03 14.80
C GLY A 366 -8.75 11.36 13.78
N ALA A 367 -7.51 11.56 14.22
CA ALA A 367 -6.45 12.10 13.38
C ALA A 367 -5.57 11.02 12.72
N LEU A 368 -5.19 11.28 11.46
CA LEU A 368 -4.02 10.69 10.80
C LEU A 368 -2.82 11.63 10.96
N SER A 369 -1.73 11.16 11.58
CA SER A 369 -0.51 11.93 11.82
C SER A 369 0.72 11.15 11.33
N VAL A 370 1.22 11.52 10.15
CA VAL A 370 2.31 10.82 9.47
C VAL A 370 3.57 11.69 9.47
N GLN A 371 4.65 11.21 10.09
CA GLN A 371 5.97 11.85 10.10
C GLN A 371 6.75 11.44 8.84
N GLY A 372 6.19 11.72 7.67
CA GLY A 372 6.74 11.31 6.38
C GLY A 372 5.72 11.40 5.26
N ASP A 373 6.01 10.71 4.17
CA ASP A 373 5.08 10.59 3.04
C ASP A 373 3.93 9.64 3.38
N THR A 374 2.74 9.98 2.91
CA THR A 374 1.52 9.18 3.03
C THR A 374 1.09 8.73 1.64
N LEU A 375 1.10 7.43 1.39
CA LEU A 375 0.78 6.83 0.09
C LEU A 375 -0.44 5.91 0.21
N PHE A 376 -1.44 6.12 -0.65
CA PHE A 376 -2.53 5.20 -0.91
C PHE A 376 -2.53 4.89 -2.40
N ARG A 377 -2.21 3.65 -2.80
CA ARG A 377 -2.04 3.36 -4.24
C ARG A 377 -2.64 2.04 -4.67
N ILE A 378 -3.36 2.09 -5.79
CA ILE A 378 -3.72 0.91 -6.57
C ILE A 378 -2.93 0.98 -7.88
N LEU A 379 -1.89 0.17 -7.98
CA LEU A 379 -0.97 0.17 -9.11
C LEU A 379 -1.29 -1.00 -10.05
N ASN A 380 -1.94 -0.72 -11.17
CA ASN A 380 -2.41 -1.67 -12.17
C ASN A 380 -1.72 -1.52 -13.54
N TYR A 381 -0.64 -0.75 -13.62
CA TYR A 381 -0.03 -0.35 -14.88
C TYR A 381 0.81 -1.46 -15.55
N GLY A 382 1.05 -1.32 -16.85
CA GLY A 382 2.03 -2.13 -17.62
C GLY A 382 3.37 -1.39 -17.83
N ASN A 383 4.25 -1.91 -18.69
CA ASN A 383 5.46 -1.19 -19.07
C ASN A 383 5.56 -0.94 -20.58
N SER A 384 6.44 0.00 -20.95
CA SER A 384 6.80 0.27 -22.35
C SER A 384 7.47 -0.91 -23.06
N ASP A 385 7.94 -1.91 -22.31
CA ASP A 385 8.68 -3.07 -22.82
C ASP A 385 7.76 -4.24 -23.22
N GLY A 386 6.44 -4.04 -23.16
CA GLY A 386 5.44 -4.98 -23.68
C GLY A 386 4.93 -6.00 -22.67
N LEU A 387 5.25 -5.86 -21.37
CA LEU A 387 4.51 -6.58 -20.33
C LEU A 387 3.13 -5.92 -20.18
N GLU A 388 2.09 -6.73 -20.37
CA GLU A 388 0.71 -6.29 -20.22
C GLU A 388 0.47 -5.67 -18.84
N GLY A 389 -0.41 -4.67 -18.76
CA GLY A 389 -0.84 -4.12 -17.49
C GLY A 389 -1.61 -5.15 -16.66
N GLY A 390 -1.88 -4.80 -15.41
CA GLY A 390 -2.71 -5.63 -14.56
C GLY A 390 -4.18 -5.63 -14.98
N GLN A 391 -4.93 -6.59 -14.46
CA GLN A 391 -6.37 -6.72 -14.66
C GLN A 391 -7.09 -6.66 -13.31
N ILE A 392 -8.04 -5.74 -13.18
CA ILE A 392 -9.01 -5.67 -12.08
C ILE A 392 -10.39 -5.88 -12.72
N GLY A 393 -11.09 -6.96 -12.35
CA GLY A 393 -12.34 -7.33 -13.02
C GLY A 393 -13.50 -6.37 -12.77
N GLU A 394 -13.58 -5.77 -11.59
CA GLU A 394 -14.60 -4.81 -11.20
C GLU A 394 -13.99 -3.45 -10.86
N ASN A 395 -14.19 -2.92 -9.64
CA ASN A 395 -13.84 -1.55 -9.29
C ASN A 395 -12.46 -1.45 -8.63
N ALA A 396 -11.79 -0.33 -8.85
CA ALA A 396 -10.64 0.11 -8.06
C ALA A 396 -11.07 1.29 -7.19
N THR A 397 -11.03 1.15 -5.87
CA THR A 397 -11.50 2.18 -4.93
C THR A 397 -10.48 2.49 -3.87
N ILE A 398 -10.16 3.78 -3.71
CA ILE A 398 -9.44 4.30 -2.55
C ILE A 398 -10.40 5.18 -1.76
N SER A 399 -10.56 4.91 -0.47
CA SER A 399 -11.37 5.69 0.46
C SER A 399 -10.53 6.09 1.66
N VAL A 400 -10.38 7.38 1.89
CA VAL A 400 -9.61 7.95 3.00
C VAL A 400 -10.52 8.85 3.83
N ALA A 401 -10.84 8.42 5.04
CA ALA A 401 -11.65 9.15 6.00
C ALA A 401 -10.87 9.41 7.30
N ALA A 402 -10.81 10.67 7.71
CA ALA A 402 -10.19 11.09 8.97
C ALA A 402 -10.77 12.42 9.44
N ALA A 403 -10.75 12.68 10.75
CA ALA A 403 -11.12 14.00 11.28
C ALA A 403 -10.11 15.08 10.86
N SER A 404 -8.82 14.72 10.82
CA SER A 404 -7.73 15.58 10.35
C SER A 404 -6.60 14.73 9.81
N ILE A 405 -5.85 15.28 8.85
CA ILE A 405 -4.68 14.62 8.24
C ILE A 405 -3.48 15.55 8.37
N GLN A 406 -2.34 15.03 8.82
CA GLN A 406 -1.06 15.72 8.80
C GLN A 406 0.00 14.83 8.19
N ALA A 407 0.72 15.33 7.18
CA ALA A 407 1.73 14.58 6.45
C ALA A 407 2.84 15.49 5.89
N ALA A 408 3.99 14.90 5.55
CA ALA A 408 4.99 15.61 4.74
C ALA A 408 4.48 15.78 3.32
N SER A 409 4.11 14.68 2.66
CA SER A 409 3.47 14.64 1.34
C SER A 409 2.30 13.66 1.37
N LEU A 410 1.30 13.88 0.54
CA LEU A 410 0.12 13.01 0.44
C LEU A 410 -0.11 12.61 -1.02
N LEU A 411 -0.18 11.30 -1.28
CA LEU A 411 -0.51 10.75 -2.59
C LEU A 411 -1.66 9.75 -2.45
N ALA A 412 -2.73 9.97 -3.21
CA ALA A 412 -3.72 8.96 -3.53
C ALA A 412 -3.71 8.73 -5.05
N GLU A 413 -3.38 7.52 -5.48
CA GLU A 413 -3.17 7.19 -6.89
C GLU A 413 -3.88 5.90 -7.28
N ILE A 414 -4.65 5.95 -8.35
CA ILE A 414 -5.04 4.74 -9.10
C ILE A 414 -4.34 4.83 -10.45
N ASN A 415 -3.39 3.94 -10.69
CA ASN A 415 -2.59 3.96 -11.91
C ASN A 415 -2.86 2.73 -12.77
N ASN A 416 -3.62 2.96 -13.83
CA ASN A 416 -4.03 1.97 -14.82
C ASN A 416 -3.36 2.20 -16.18
N SER A 417 -2.26 2.96 -16.21
CA SER A 417 -1.59 3.32 -17.45
C SER A 417 -0.94 2.12 -18.17
N GLN A 418 -0.49 2.32 -19.41
CA GLN A 418 0.31 1.34 -20.16
C GLN A 418 -0.37 -0.04 -20.32
N GLY A 419 -1.68 -0.05 -20.59
CA GLY A 419 -2.43 -1.28 -20.87
C GLY A 419 -3.05 -1.97 -19.65
N GLY A 420 -3.04 -1.31 -18.48
CA GLY A 420 -3.85 -1.76 -17.34
C GLY A 420 -5.35 -1.73 -17.67
N GLN A 421 -6.11 -2.64 -17.07
CA GLN A 421 -7.56 -2.74 -17.24
C GLN A 421 -8.30 -2.74 -15.90
N ILE A 422 -9.36 -1.94 -15.81
CA ILE A 422 -10.33 -1.93 -14.71
C ILE A 422 -11.72 -2.12 -15.33
N GLY A 423 -12.35 -3.28 -15.11
CA GLY A 423 -13.64 -3.57 -15.75
C GLY A 423 -14.77 -2.63 -15.29
N GLY A 424 -14.72 -2.16 -14.05
CA GLY A 424 -15.67 -1.25 -13.42
C GLY A 424 -15.15 0.19 -13.33
N SER A 425 -15.41 0.83 -12.19
CA SER A 425 -15.03 2.23 -11.93
C SER A 425 -13.70 2.34 -11.18
N ALA A 426 -12.95 3.40 -11.46
CA ALA A 426 -11.83 3.87 -10.64
C ALA A 426 -12.31 5.05 -9.78
N SER A 427 -12.21 4.96 -8.46
CA SER A 427 -12.70 6.00 -7.55
C SER A 427 -11.71 6.31 -6.43
N ILE A 428 -11.39 7.59 -6.24
CA ILE A 428 -10.69 8.10 -5.06
C ILE A 428 -11.65 8.97 -4.28
N ASN A 429 -11.90 8.64 -3.02
CA ASN A 429 -12.81 9.36 -2.13
C ASN A 429 -12.06 9.85 -0.90
N VAL A 430 -12.12 11.16 -0.64
CA VAL A 430 -11.42 11.81 0.48
C VAL A 430 -12.44 12.52 1.37
N PHE A 431 -12.56 12.03 2.60
CA PHE A 431 -13.50 12.48 3.62
C PHE A 431 -12.74 13.04 4.82
N ALA A 432 -12.26 14.28 4.70
CA ALA A 432 -11.68 15.01 5.82
C ALA A 432 -12.74 15.94 6.44
N SER A 433 -13.12 15.73 7.70
CA SER A 433 -14.07 16.63 8.36
C SER A 433 -13.43 17.92 8.88
N GLY A 434 -12.10 17.97 8.98
CA GLY A 434 -11.30 19.06 9.54
C GLY A 434 -10.09 19.45 8.69
N ALA A 435 -8.99 19.78 9.35
CA ALA A 435 -7.78 20.26 8.67
C ALA A 435 -7.00 19.12 8.01
N VAL A 436 -6.55 19.34 6.77
CA VAL A 436 -5.58 18.52 6.06
C VAL A 436 -4.34 19.40 5.86
N VAL A 437 -3.28 19.11 6.58
CA VAL A 437 -2.03 19.89 6.58
C VAL A 437 -0.93 19.06 5.93
N VAL A 438 -0.48 19.48 4.75
CA VAL A 438 0.56 18.79 3.99
C VAL A 438 1.72 19.76 3.79
N THR A 439 2.93 19.36 4.17
CA THR A 439 4.09 20.25 4.14
C THR A 439 4.58 20.53 2.72
N ASN A 440 4.59 19.48 1.88
CA ASN A 440 5.04 19.50 0.49
C ASN A 440 3.80 19.44 -0.43
N ASP A 441 3.70 18.41 -1.26
CA ASP A 441 2.66 18.24 -2.27
C ASP A 441 1.55 17.28 -1.80
N ALA A 442 0.33 17.59 -2.24
CA ALA A 442 -0.83 16.73 -2.10
C ALA A 442 -1.36 16.39 -3.51
N THR A 443 -1.24 15.13 -3.91
CA THR A 443 -1.61 14.64 -5.25
C THR A 443 -2.71 13.61 -5.17
N PHE A 444 -3.72 13.78 -6.03
CA PHE A 444 -4.85 12.87 -6.17
C PHE A 444 -5.03 12.61 -7.66
N CYS A 445 -4.63 11.43 -8.13
CA CYS A 445 -4.60 11.11 -9.54
C CYS A 445 -5.24 9.78 -9.89
N ILE A 446 -5.90 9.77 -11.05
CA ILE A 446 -6.26 8.54 -11.76
C ILE A 446 -5.60 8.61 -13.13
N ASP A 447 -4.59 7.76 -13.32
CA ASP A 447 -3.82 7.63 -14.55
C ASP A 447 -4.28 6.37 -15.30
N GLY A 448 -4.27 6.40 -16.64
CA GLY A 448 -4.84 5.36 -17.49
C GLY A 448 -6.34 5.16 -17.29
N SER A 449 -7.08 6.24 -16.97
CA SER A 449 -8.52 6.19 -16.69
C SER A 449 -9.36 5.74 -17.90
N ASP A 450 -8.79 5.78 -19.10
CA ASP A 450 -9.38 5.22 -20.32
C ASP A 450 -9.54 3.68 -20.28
N GLY A 451 -8.79 2.99 -19.42
CA GLY A 451 -8.96 1.57 -19.15
C GLY A 451 -10.03 1.24 -18.08
N ALA A 452 -10.77 2.24 -17.56
CA ALA A 452 -11.90 2.07 -16.64
C ALA A 452 -13.23 2.48 -17.29
N THR A 453 -14.36 1.92 -16.82
CA THR A 453 -15.71 2.33 -17.27
C THR A 453 -16.04 3.77 -16.86
N SER A 454 -15.54 4.20 -15.70
CA SER A 454 -15.70 5.55 -15.16
C SER A 454 -14.54 5.85 -14.21
N ALA A 455 -14.12 7.12 -14.16
CA ALA A 455 -13.17 7.60 -13.17
C ALA A 455 -13.76 8.74 -12.33
N ALA A 456 -13.55 8.71 -11.03
CA ALA A 456 -14.00 9.76 -10.12
C ALA A 456 -12.98 10.08 -9.02
N VAL A 457 -12.73 11.36 -8.78
CA VAL A 457 -12.03 11.81 -7.57
C VAL A 457 -12.97 12.75 -6.81
N ASN A 458 -13.30 12.41 -5.57
CA ASN A 458 -14.33 13.08 -4.79
C ASN A 458 -13.79 13.60 -3.46
N PHE A 459 -13.96 14.89 -3.23
CA PHE A 459 -13.68 15.56 -1.97
C PHE A 459 -14.98 15.99 -1.33
N ASN A 460 -15.20 15.63 -0.06
CA ASN A 460 -16.40 16.01 0.69
C ASN A 460 -16.02 16.70 2.01
N GLY A 461 -15.85 18.02 1.95
CA GLY A 461 -15.37 18.85 3.04
C GLY A 461 -13.85 18.96 3.10
N GLY A 462 -13.36 19.46 4.23
CA GLY A 462 -11.93 19.54 4.56
C GLY A 462 -11.29 20.89 4.24
N ASN A 463 -10.30 21.25 5.06
CA ASN A 463 -9.46 22.43 4.89
C ASN A 463 -8.04 21.99 4.51
N TYR A 464 -7.75 21.92 3.22
CA TYR A 464 -6.48 21.50 2.65
C TYR A 464 -5.51 22.67 2.63
N ASN A 465 -4.56 22.68 3.56
CA ASN A 465 -3.43 23.59 3.61
C ASN A 465 -2.17 22.84 3.16
N VAL A 466 -1.75 23.10 1.93
CA VAL A 466 -0.67 22.37 1.25
C VAL A 466 0.47 23.33 0.99
N GLY A 467 1.66 23.09 1.56
CA GLY A 467 2.78 24.00 1.41
C GLY A 467 3.26 24.15 -0.04
N GLY A 468 3.21 23.09 -0.83
CA GLY A 468 3.58 23.06 -2.24
C GLY A 468 2.37 23.06 -3.18
N THR A 469 2.21 21.97 -3.91
CA THR A 469 1.19 21.79 -4.94
C THR A 469 0.03 20.94 -4.43
N PHE A 470 -1.18 21.47 -4.51
CA PHE A 470 -2.39 20.66 -4.58
C PHE A 470 -2.64 20.28 -6.05
N LEU A 471 -2.52 18.99 -6.37
CA LEU A 471 -2.74 18.45 -7.71
C LEU A 471 -3.92 17.47 -7.72
N GLY A 472 -4.96 17.80 -8.48
CA GLY A 472 -5.99 16.87 -8.91
C GLY A 472 -5.82 16.51 -10.38
N PHE A 473 -5.79 15.23 -10.73
CA PHE A 473 -5.52 14.82 -12.10
C PHE A 473 -6.34 13.60 -12.53
N ILE A 474 -6.97 13.67 -13.70
CA ILE A 474 -7.55 12.53 -14.40
C ILE A 474 -7.14 12.66 -15.87
N ASP A 475 -6.34 11.73 -16.39
CA ASP A 475 -5.78 11.83 -17.74
C ASP A 475 -6.83 11.60 -18.86
N GLY A 476 -7.82 10.76 -18.59
CA GLY A 476 -8.91 10.38 -19.46
C GLY A 476 -10.26 10.88 -18.96
N ASN A 477 -11.33 10.17 -19.31
CA ASN A 477 -12.69 10.59 -18.96
C ASN A 477 -12.93 10.37 -17.47
N GLY A 478 -13.51 11.36 -16.81
CA GLY A 478 -13.87 11.22 -15.41
C GLY A 478 -14.44 12.49 -14.82
N THR A 479 -14.83 12.40 -13.55
CA THR A 479 -15.35 13.53 -12.79
C THR A 479 -14.44 13.80 -11.60
N PHE A 480 -13.99 15.06 -11.47
CA PHE A 480 -13.31 15.52 -10.27
C PHE A 480 -14.25 16.46 -9.52
N THR A 481 -14.59 16.10 -8.28
CA THR A 481 -15.59 16.82 -7.48
C THR A 481 -14.93 17.45 -6.26
N LEU A 482 -15.02 18.77 -6.16
CA LEU A 482 -14.71 19.54 -4.96
C LEU A 482 -16.02 19.93 -4.28
N ASN A 483 -16.50 19.16 -3.30
CA ASN A 483 -17.71 19.46 -2.55
C ASN A 483 -17.35 20.01 -1.16
N ASN A 484 -17.55 21.32 -0.98
CA ASN A 484 -17.28 22.09 0.23
C ASN A 484 -15.83 21.99 0.74
N ALA A 485 -14.88 21.71 -0.15
CA ALA A 485 -13.47 21.68 0.16
C ALA A 485 -12.87 23.10 0.11
N THR A 486 -12.12 23.47 1.14
CA THR A 486 -11.29 24.69 1.14
C THR A 486 -9.86 24.30 0.87
N ILE A 487 -9.23 24.91 -0.14
CA ILE A 487 -7.87 24.63 -0.57
C ILE A 487 -7.05 25.91 -0.47
N ALA A 488 -5.90 25.83 0.19
CA ALA A 488 -4.86 26.84 0.22
C ALA A 488 -3.53 26.15 -0.10
N ALA A 489 -2.86 26.59 -1.17
CA ALA A 489 -1.57 26.05 -1.55
C ALA A 489 -0.66 27.09 -2.22
N ASP A 490 0.62 26.76 -2.44
CA ASP A 490 1.45 27.56 -3.33
C ASP A 490 0.96 27.45 -4.77
N THR A 491 0.64 26.23 -5.19
CA THR A 491 0.07 25.93 -6.50
C THR A 491 -1.17 25.07 -6.34
N VAL A 492 -2.24 25.41 -7.03
CA VAL A 492 -3.44 24.58 -7.16
C VAL A 492 -3.67 24.27 -8.63
N LYS A 493 -3.61 22.99 -8.97
CA LYS A 493 -3.86 22.48 -10.32
C LYS A 493 -4.91 21.38 -10.27
N VAL A 494 -5.97 21.52 -11.06
CA VAL A 494 -6.92 20.44 -11.31
C VAL A 494 -7.06 20.27 -12.81
N GLY A 495 -6.68 19.11 -13.33
CA GLY A 495 -6.65 18.83 -14.77
C GLY A 495 -7.41 17.56 -15.14
N LEU A 496 -8.36 17.67 -16.06
CA LEU A 496 -9.13 16.56 -16.60
C LEU A 496 -9.02 16.57 -18.12
N PHE A 497 -8.25 15.62 -18.67
CA PHE A 497 -7.83 15.67 -20.08
C PHE A 497 -8.56 14.69 -21.00
N GLY A 498 -9.49 13.90 -20.46
CA GLY A 498 -10.43 13.12 -21.24
C GLY A 498 -11.31 13.97 -22.15
N SER A 499 -11.85 13.31 -23.17
CA SER A 499 -12.79 13.94 -24.10
C SER A 499 -14.01 14.54 -23.37
N ASN A 500 -14.48 13.91 -22.29
CA ASN A 500 -15.64 14.32 -21.49
C ASN A 500 -15.28 14.62 -20.01
N GLY A 501 -14.05 15.00 -19.71
CA GLY A 501 -13.63 15.35 -18.34
C GLY A 501 -14.53 16.41 -17.71
N THR A 502 -15.00 16.20 -16.48
CA THR A 502 -15.89 17.12 -15.76
C THR A 502 -15.31 17.52 -14.41
N LEU A 503 -14.98 18.79 -14.23
CA LEU A 503 -14.64 19.36 -12.92
C LEU A 503 -15.89 20.00 -12.30
N ARG A 504 -16.38 19.43 -11.20
CA ARG A 504 -17.53 19.95 -10.47
C ARG A 504 -17.06 20.61 -9.17
N ILE A 505 -17.42 21.86 -8.97
CA ILE A 505 -16.95 22.67 -7.84
C ILE A 505 -18.16 23.22 -7.10
N GLY A 506 -18.34 22.83 -5.85
CA GLY A 506 -19.41 23.33 -5.01
C GLY A 506 -18.88 23.79 -3.66
N GLY A 507 -19.02 25.08 -3.33
CA GLY A 507 -18.68 25.59 -2.00
C GLY A 507 -17.17 25.78 -1.78
N GLY A 508 -16.82 26.46 -0.69
CA GLY A 508 -15.43 26.61 -0.25
C GLY A 508 -14.62 27.74 -0.92
N ASN A 509 -13.34 27.77 -0.56
CA ASN A 509 -12.36 28.74 -1.04
C ASN A 509 -11.19 27.99 -1.70
N ILE A 510 -10.80 28.36 -2.91
CA ILE A 510 -9.64 27.81 -3.59
C ILE A 510 -8.62 28.94 -3.76
N SER A 511 -7.49 28.81 -3.08
CA SER A 511 -6.47 29.86 -2.99
C SER A 511 -5.09 29.31 -3.36
N ALA A 512 -4.42 30.01 -4.27
CA ALA A 512 -3.04 29.72 -4.64
C ALA A 512 -2.15 30.97 -4.52
N ASN A 513 -0.95 30.81 -3.95
CA ASN A 513 0.02 31.90 -3.88
C ASN A 513 0.62 32.22 -5.26
N THR A 514 0.94 31.18 -6.04
CA THR A 514 1.66 31.29 -7.31
C THR A 514 0.75 31.04 -8.51
N LEU A 515 0.09 29.88 -8.55
CA LEU A 515 -0.64 29.40 -9.73
C LEU A 515 -1.95 28.73 -9.36
N LEU A 516 -3.07 29.18 -9.96
CA LEU A 516 -4.38 28.54 -9.81
C LEU A 516 -4.94 28.17 -11.19
N HIS A 517 -4.88 26.88 -11.53
CA HIS A 517 -5.32 26.34 -12.82
C HIS A 517 -6.41 25.28 -12.64
N LEU A 518 -7.58 25.53 -13.22
CA LEU A 518 -8.72 24.62 -13.30
C LEU A 518 -8.98 24.30 -14.77
N TYR A 519 -8.70 23.06 -15.18
CA TYR A 519 -8.62 22.65 -16.58
C TYR A 519 -9.51 21.43 -16.87
N ALA A 520 -10.40 21.59 -17.84
CA ALA A 520 -11.10 20.52 -18.54
C ALA A 520 -11.27 20.87 -20.05
N PRO A 521 -10.18 21.14 -20.80
CA PRO A 521 -10.27 21.67 -22.17
C PRO A 521 -10.76 20.66 -23.22
N SER A 522 -10.83 19.37 -22.88
CA SER A 522 -11.11 18.23 -23.77
C SER A 522 -10.05 17.95 -24.84
N SER A 523 -9.63 16.69 -24.92
CA SER A 523 -8.72 16.16 -25.94
C SER A 523 -9.33 16.11 -27.36
N SER A 524 -10.66 16.13 -27.49
CA SER A 524 -11.37 16.12 -28.78
C SER A 524 -11.94 17.50 -29.18
N GLY A 525 -11.77 18.52 -28.34
CA GLY A 525 -12.17 19.90 -28.61
C GLY A 525 -13.67 20.20 -28.50
N SER A 526 -14.53 19.20 -28.25
CA SER A 526 -15.99 19.38 -28.16
C SER A 526 -16.64 18.92 -26.84
N GLY A 527 -15.94 18.18 -25.99
CA GLY A 527 -16.40 17.85 -24.62
C GLY A 527 -15.64 18.65 -23.56
N GLY A 528 -15.64 18.25 -22.30
CA GLY A 528 -14.91 18.97 -21.24
C GLY A 528 -15.74 20.07 -20.56
N ILE A 529 -15.97 19.92 -19.26
CA ILE A 529 -16.88 20.78 -18.49
C ILE A 529 -16.19 21.23 -17.19
N ILE A 530 -16.28 22.52 -16.89
CA ILE A 530 -16.14 23.03 -15.51
C ILE A 530 -17.50 23.54 -15.07
N ASP A 531 -18.00 23.02 -13.96
CA ASP A 531 -19.34 23.30 -13.44
C ASP A 531 -19.29 23.80 -11.99
N PHE A 532 -19.68 25.06 -11.79
CA PHE A 532 -19.80 25.68 -10.48
C PHE A 532 -21.23 25.55 -9.95
N VAL A 533 -21.41 24.73 -8.91
CA VAL A 533 -22.74 24.31 -8.43
C VAL A 533 -23.14 24.92 -7.09
N SER A 534 -22.22 25.63 -6.45
CA SER A 534 -22.44 26.41 -5.22
C SER A 534 -21.47 27.60 -5.23
N ASN A 535 -21.71 28.58 -4.34
CA ASN A 535 -20.85 29.76 -4.25
C ASN A 535 -19.40 29.37 -3.92
N VAL A 536 -18.45 29.90 -4.68
CA VAL A 536 -17.01 29.60 -4.55
C VAL A 536 -16.23 30.91 -4.54
N THR A 537 -15.16 30.97 -3.75
CA THR A 537 -14.16 32.04 -3.85
C THR A 537 -12.87 31.52 -4.45
N LEU A 538 -12.36 32.19 -5.48
CA LEU A 538 -11.07 31.89 -6.11
C LEU A 538 -10.08 33.02 -5.80
N ASN A 539 -8.91 32.66 -5.28
CA ASN A 539 -7.81 33.59 -5.04
C ASN A 539 -6.54 33.09 -5.74
N SER A 540 -5.95 33.93 -6.60
CA SER A 540 -4.64 33.67 -7.18
C SER A 540 -3.76 34.91 -7.00
N SER A 541 -2.74 34.80 -6.14
CA SER A 541 -1.98 35.97 -5.66
C SER A 541 -0.93 36.46 -6.67
N ALA A 542 -0.15 35.58 -7.28
CA ALA A 542 0.87 36.00 -8.25
C ALA A 542 0.30 36.15 -9.68
N THR A 543 -0.44 35.15 -10.15
CA THR A 543 -0.97 35.08 -11.52
C THR A 543 -2.48 35.28 -11.56
N ALA A 544 -3.06 35.38 -12.75
CA ALA A 544 -4.52 35.30 -12.86
C ALA A 544 -4.95 33.83 -12.70
N ALA A 545 -6.06 33.58 -12.00
CA ALA A 545 -6.68 32.26 -12.01
C ALA A 545 -7.06 31.88 -13.45
N VAL A 546 -6.78 30.65 -13.85
CA VAL A 546 -7.16 30.15 -15.18
C VAL A 546 -8.26 29.12 -15.02
N ILE A 547 -9.36 29.36 -15.73
CA ILE A 547 -10.49 28.44 -15.85
C ILE A 547 -10.59 28.09 -17.33
N ALA A 548 -10.22 26.87 -17.72
CA ALA A 548 -10.10 26.47 -19.12
C ALA A 548 -10.91 25.20 -19.39
N ALA A 549 -12.05 25.34 -20.07
CA ALA A 549 -12.89 24.21 -20.48
C ALA A 549 -13.77 24.56 -21.68
N ASN A 550 -14.10 23.56 -22.52
CA ASN A 550 -14.99 23.81 -23.66
C ASN A 550 -16.32 24.41 -23.21
N THR A 551 -16.89 23.88 -22.12
CA THR A 551 -18.05 24.45 -21.44
C THR A 551 -17.69 24.87 -20.03
N VAL A 552 -17.97 26.12 -19.68
CA VAL A 552 -17.93 26.60 -18.30
C VAL A 552 -19.34 26.99 -17.90
N THR A 553 -19.89 26.33 -16.88
CA THR A 553 -21.22 26.60 -16.34
C THR A 553 -21.10 27.18 -14.93
N ILE A 554 -21.86 28.24 -14.66
CA ILE A 554 -22.16 28.67 -13.29
C ILE A 554 -23.65 28.50 -13.10
N GLU A 555 -24.05 27.64 -12.18
CA GLU A 555 -25.46 27.29 -11.99
C GLU A 555 -26.33 28.48 -11.55
N ASN A 556 -27.65 28.35 -11.71
CA ASN A 556 -28.58 29.42 -11.39
C ASN A 556 -28.47 29.87 -9.93
N GLY A 557 -28.32 31.18 -9.71
CA GLY A 557 -28.15 31.76 -8.38
C GLY A 557 -26.78 31.57 -7.74
N VAL A 558 -25.84 30.90 -8.42
CA VAL A 558 -24.46 30.71 -7.95
C VAL A 558 -23.58 31.92 -8.27
N VAL A 559 -22.75 32.31 -7.31
CA VAL A 559 -21.76 33.37 -7.44
C VAL A 559 -20.34 32.81 -7.29
N VAL A 560 -19.52 33.03 -8.31
CA VAL A 560 -18.07 32.77 -8.24
C VAL A 560 -17.35 34.09 -7.97
N THR A 561 -16.77 34.21 -6.78
CA THR A 561 -16.09 35.43 -6.33
C THR A 561 -14.60 35.34 -6.64
N ILE A 562 -14.08 36.33 -7.37
CA ILE A 562 -12.65 36.53 -7.59
C ILE A 562 -12.16 37.51 -6.51
N GLY A 563 -11.18 37.10 -5.70
CA GLY A 563 -10.65 37.91 -4.61
C GLY A 563 -10.20 39.31 -5.05
N ALA A 564 -10.38 40.32 -4.19
CA ALA A 564 -10.27 41.74 -4.55
C ALA A 564 -8.91 42.19 -5.14
N SER A 565 -7.83 41.46 -4.86
CA SER A 565 -6.47 41.70 -5.40
C SER A 565 -6.07 40.70 -6.49
N THR A 566 -7.01 39.92 -7.00
CA THR A 566 -6.78 38.82 -7.95
C THR A 566 -7.61 39.03 -9.22
N SER A 567 -7.29 38.29 -10.27
CA SER A 567 -8.04 38.31 -11.53
C SER A 567 -8.22 36.90 -12.06
N ALA A 568 -9.23 36.66 -12.89
CA ALA A 568 -9.45 35.38 -13.55
C ALA A 568 -9.56 35.52 -15.07
N ASN A 569 -8.98 34.56 -15.78
CA ASN A 569 -9.10 34.37 -17.22
C ASN A 569 -9.91 33.09 -17.48
N VAL A 570 -11.08 33.24 -18.09
CA VAL A 570 -11.95 32.13 -18.48
C VAL A 570 -11.77 31.86 -19.97
N TYR A 571 -11.18 30.71 -20.29
CA TYR A 571 -10.99 30.21 -21.65
C TYR A 571 -12.08 29.18 -21.94
N THR A 572 -13.06 29.54 -22.77
CA THR A 572 -14.19 28.66 -23.05
C THR A 572 -14.85 28.95 -24.40
N ASN A 573 -15.43 27.92 -25.01
CA ASN A 573 -16.23 28.05 -26.23
C ASN A 573 -17.72 28.23 -25.90
N VAL A 574 -18.16 27.73 -24.74
CA VAL A 574 -19.55 27.73 -24.29
C VAL A 574 -19.63 28.31 -22.85
N PRO A 575 -19.68 29.65 -22.72
CA PRO A 575 -19.71 30.33 -21.42
C PRO A 575 -21.15 30.42 -20.86
N ASN A 576 -21.62 29.36 -20.21
CA ASN A 576 -22.98 29.26 -19.64
C ASN A 576 -23.08 29.97 -18.29
N TYR A 577 -23.10 31.30 -18.35
CA TYR A 577 -23.29 32.20 -17.21
C TYR A 577 -23.79 33.57 -17.69
N SER A 578 -24.04 34.48 -16.76
CA SER A 578 -24.50 35.84 -17.01
C SER A 578 -23.60 36.60 -17.99
N ALA A 579 -24.21 37.29 -18.96
CA ALA A 579 -23.50 38.16 -19.89
C ALA A 579 -22.78 39.33 -19.20
N ARG A 580 -23.15 39.66 -17.96
CA ARG A 580 -22.43 40.65 -17.14
C ARG A 580 -20.99 40.23 -16.84
N SER A 581 -20.71 38.93 -16.87
CA SER A 581 -19.38 38.35 -16.65
C SER A 581 -18.75 37.82 -17.95
N GLY A 582 -19.33 38.14 -19.11
CA GLY A 582 -18.88 37.64 -20.42
C GLY A 582 -19.53 36.33 -20.87
N GLY A 583 -20.63 35.90 -20.25
CA GLY A 583 -21.35 34.68 -20.63
C GLY A 583 -22.48 34.88 -21.65
N ASN A 584 -23.20 33.80 -21.93
CA ASN A 584 -24.26 33.73 -22.95
C ASN A 584 -25.70 33.84 -22.37
N ASN A 585 -25.86 34.10 -21.07
CA ASN A 585 -27.14 34.13 -20.33
C ASN A 585 -27.93 32.80 -20.31
N LYS A 586 -27.29 31.65 -20.58
CA LYS A 586 -27.96 30.35 -20.43
C LYS A 586 -28.36 30.05 -18.99
N THR A 587 -27.59 30.55 -18.02
CA THR A 587 -27.88 30.50 -16.59
C THR A 587 -27.80 31.91 -15.99
N SER A 588 -28.35 32.08 -14.78
CA SER A 588 -28.27 33.33 -14.00
C SER A 588 -27.00 33.45 -13.15
N GLY A 589 -26.18 32.40 -13.09
CA GLY A 589 -24.92 32.39 -12.35
C GLY A 589 -23.94 33.47 -12.83
N THR A 590 -23.11 34.00 -11.95
CA THR A 590 -22.27 35.18 -12.25
C THR A 590 -20.91 35.11 -11.59
N PHE A 591 -19.90 35.70 -12.24
CA PHE A 591 -18.67 36.08 -11.57
C PHE A 591 -18.81 37.45 -10.90
N VAL A 592 -18.12 37.64 -9.78
CA VAL A 592 -17.90 38.94 -9.13
C VAL A 592 -16.40 39.18 -9.00
N GLY A 593 -15.92 40.37 -9.38
CA GLY A 593 -14.50 40.73 -9.40
C GLY A 593 -13.92 40.84 -10.82
N ALA A 594 -12.59 40.88 -10.93
CA ALA A 594 -11.92 41.07 -12.21
C ALA A 594 -11.85 39.76 -13.02
N VAL A 595 -12.72 39.62 -14.02
CA VAL A 595 -12.79 38.44 -14.91
C VAL A 595 -12.75 38.84 -16.38
N THR A 596 -12.06 38.05 -17.20
CA THR A 596 -12.08 38.16 -18.67
C THR A 596 -12.45 36.81 -19.29
N THR A 597 -13.46 36.80 -20.16
CA THR A 597 -13.85 35.60 -20.93
C THR A 597 -13.27 35.68 -22.34
N GLN A 598 -12.68 34.59 -22.82
CA GLN A 598 -12.02 34.51 -24.13
C GLN A 598 -12.07 33.09 -24.73
N PRO A 599 -11.77 32.92 -26.03
CA PRO A 599 -11.85 31.62 -26.69
C PRO A 599 -10.90 30.58 -26.09
N LEU A 600 -11.32 29.32 -26.05
CA LEU A 600 -10.57 28.21 -25.44
C LEU A 600 -9.15 28.07 -26.01
N GLY A 601 -8.99 28.18 -27.33
CA GLY A 601 -7.69 28.00 -28.01
C GLY A 601 -6.58 28.97 -27.59
N GLY A 602 -6.88 30.03 -26.82
CA GLY A 602 -5.89 30.95 -26.28
C GLY A 602 -5.35 30.59 -24.88
N GLN A 603 -5.80 29.49 -24.28
CA GLN A 603 -5.41 29.09 -22.92
C GLN A 603 -3.90 28.83 -22.81
N PRO A 604 -3.26 29.20 -21.68
CA PRO A 604 -1.86 28.84 -21.45
C PRO A 604 -1.72 27.32 -21.24
N PRO A 605 -0.50 26.77 -21.44
CA PRO A 605 -0.21 25.39 -21.05
C PRO A 605 -0.52 25.13 -19.57
N PHE A 606 -0.92 23.91 -19.23
CA PHE A 606 -1.35 23.53 -17.88
C PHE A 606 -0.31 23.84 -16.79
N ASP A 607 0.98 23.73 -17.12
CA ASP A 607 2.08 23.99 -16.18
C ASP A 607 2.70 25.40 -16.29
N SER A 608 2.20 26.25 -17.19
CA SER A 608 2.79 27.59 -17.42
C SER A 608 2.13 28.69 -16.57
N PRO A 609 2.87 29.70 -16.08
CA PRO A 609 2.27 30.85 -15.41
C PRO A 609 1.33 31.63 -16.33
N SER A 610 0.20 32.11 -15.82
CA SER A 610 -0.70 33.02 -16.56
C SER A 610 -0.31 34.49 -16.31
N THR A 611 -0.48 35.36 -17.31
CA THR A 611 -0.24 36.80 -17.15
C THR A 611 -1.48 37.51 -16.60
N ARG A 612 -1.31 38.44 -15.65
CA ARG A 612 -2.39 39.35 -15.24
C ARG A 612 -2.67 40.33 -16.38
N VAL A 613 -3.94 40.46 -16.76
CA VAL A 613 -4.35 41.44 -17.76
C VAL A 613 -4.15 42.84 -17.18
N ALA A 614 -3.15 43.57 -17.68
CA ALA A 614 -2.97 44.98 -17.35
C ALA A 614 -4.14 45.78 -17.93
N THR A 615 -4.77 46.62 -17.11
CA THR A 615 -5.68 47.66 -17.60
C THR A 615 -4.96 48.47 -18.68
N ARG A 616 -5.51 48.46 -19.89
CA ARG A 616 -4.98 49.03 -21.14
C ARG A 616 -4.13 50.29 -20.90
N SER A 617 -2.81 50.12 -20.89
CA SER A 617 -1.87 51.22 -21.01
C SER A 617 -1.62 51.48 -22.48
N THR A 618 -2.02 52.66 -22.95
CA THR A 618 -1.68 53.14 -24.29
C THR A 618 -0.20 53.50 -24.33
N ARG A 619 0.67 52.66 -24.93
CA ARG A 619 1.77 53.10 -25.84
C ARG A 619 2.66 51.97 -26.42
N THR A 620 2.79 52.06 -27.74
CA THR A 620 3.90 51.78 -28.67
C THR A 620 4.51 50.38 -28.79
N SER A 621 4.33 49.81 -29.98
CA SER A 621 5.00 48.66 -30.58
C SER A 621 6.52 48.63 -30.35
N ALA A 622 6.96 47.76 -29.44
CA ALA A 622 8.33 47.27 -29.42
C ALA A 622 8.47 46.05 -30.35
N PRO A 623 9.64 45.79 -30.96
CA PRO A 623 9.87 44.60 -31.78
C PRO A 623 9.68 43.33 -30.93
N VAL A 624 8.79 42.44 -31.35
CA VAL A 624 8.56 41.13 -30.71
C VAL A 624 9.30 40.06 -31.51
N ILE A 625 10.08 39.22 -30.82
CA ILE A 625 10.63 37.99 -31.40
C ILE A 625 9.52 36.93 -31.31
N HIS A 626 9.01 36.47 -32.45
CA HIS A 626 8.09 35.33 -32.49
C HIS A 626 8.87 34.02 -32.61
N VAL A 627 8.63 33.12 -31.66
CA VAL A 627 9.14 31.75 -31.64
C VAL A 627 7.92 30.83 -31.56
N THR A 628 7.80 29.91 -32.51
CA THR A 628 6.62 29.05 -32.68
C THR A 628 6.84 27.64 -32.13
N ASP A 629 8.10 27.24 -31.93
CA ASP A 629 8.51 26.01 -31.26
C ASP A 629 9.94 26.15 -30.71
N SER A 630 10.35 25.21 -29.84
CA SER A 630 11.66 25.24 -29.18
C SER A 630 12.86 25.12 -30.14
N SER A 631 12.68 24.54 -31.32
CA SER A 631 13.74 24.39 -32.32
C SER A 631 14.13 25.73 -32.95
N GLN A 632 13.18 26.66 -33.08
CA GLN A 632 13.45 28.03 -33.56
C GLN A 632 14.27 28.83 -32.55
N LEU A 633 14.06 28.61 -31.26
CA LEU A 633 14.86 29.23 -30.20
C LEU A 633 16.28 28.65 -30.18
N SER A 634 16.42 27.33 -30.28
CA SER A 634 17.72 26.68 -30.42
C SER A 634 18.49 27.19 -31.64
N SER A 635 17.83 27.30 -32.80
CA SER A 635 18.44 27.85 -34.01
C SER A 635 18.85 29.33 -33.88
N LEU A 636 18.13 30.12 -33.10
CA LEU A 636 18.48 31.52 -32.79
C LEU A 636 19.72 31.62 -31.91
N LEU A 637 19.92 30.65 -31.01
CA LEU A 637 21.03 30.62 -30.06
C LEU A 637 22.28 29.93 -30.64
N ASP A 638 22.13 28.89 -31.44
CA ASP A 638 23.24 28.15 -32.08
C ASP A 638 24.03 29.03 -33.06
N ASN A 639 23.35 30.00 -33.69
CA ASN A 639 23.97 30.95 -34.61
C ASN A 639 24.46 32.23 -33.93
N ALA A 640 24.29 32.36 -32.61
CA ALA A 640 24.67 33.54 -31.87
C ALA A 640 26.05 33.40 -31.23
N THR A 641 26.97 34.29 -31.59
CA THR A 641 28.25 34.39 -30.89
C THR A 641 28.08 35.19 -29.59
N PRO A 642 28.40 34.64 -28.40
CA PRO A 642 28.34 35.40 -27.16
C PRO A 642 29.30 36.61 -27.21
N GLY A 643 28.81 37.78 -26.80
CA GLY A 643 29.65 38.96 -26.69
C GLY A 643 30.68 38.85 -25.54
N PRO A 644 31.60 39.81 -25.39
CA PRO A 644 32.64 39.81 -24.35
C PRO A 644 32.13 39.74 -22.90
N ASN A 645 30.82 39.94 -22.68
CA ASN A 645 30.13 39.84 -21.40
C ASN A 645 29.20 38.60 -21.30
N GLY A 646 29.39 37.61 -22.18
CA GLY A 646 28.61 36.37 -22.21
C GLY A 646 27.16 36.52 -22.70
N LYS A 647 26.75 37.72 -23.15
CA LYS A 647 25.37 37.98 -23.61
C LYS A 647 25.28 37.88 -25.13
N VAL A 648 24.24 37.20 -25.62
CA VAL A 648 23.84 37.17 -27.02
C VAL A 648 22.93 38.37 -27.31
N ARG A 649 23.21 39.11 -28.39
CA ARG A 649 22.36 40.21 -28.88
C ARG A 649 21.79 39.85 -30.24
N VAL A 650 20.46 39.79 -30.34
CA VAL A 650 19.74 39.56 -31.60
C VAL A 650 19.20 40.90 -32.10
N SER A 651 19.69 41.37 -33.25
CA SER A 651 19.24 42.62 -33.87
C SER A 651 18.02 42.39 -34.75
N PRO A 652 16.99 43.26 -34.71
CA PRO A 652 15.86 43.16 -35.62
C PRO A 652 16.27 43.73 -36.99
N VAL A 653 16.65 42.86 -37.94
CA VAL A 653 16.89 43.29 -39.33
C VAL A 653 15.99 42.53 -40.30
N THR A 654 15.40 43.33 -41.18
CA THR A 654 14.46 43.01 -42.26
C THR A 654 15.02 42.04 -43.30
N ARG A 655 14.11 41.19 -43.81
CA ARG A 655 14.24 40.22 -44.94
C ARG A 655 15.42 40.45 -45.91
N SER A 656 16.26 39.43 -46.11
CA SER A 656 16.75 38.99 -47.44
C SER A 656 17.72 37.79 -47.41
N ARG A 657 17.33 36.75 -48.16
CA ARG A 657 18.10 35.78 -48.99
C ARG A 657 18.78 34.54 -48.37
N ASN A 658 18.35 33.40 -48.93
CA ASN A 658 18.91 32.04 -48.87
C ASN A 658 20.43 31.97 -49.10
N ALA A 659 21.10 31.07 -48.37
CA ALA A 659 22.30 30.34 -48.78
C ALA A 659 22.37 28.99 -48.01
N PRO A 660 23.02 27.95 -48.58
CA PRO A 660 22.54 26.58 -48.54
C PRO A 660 23.03 25.73 -47.36
N VAL A 661 22.28 24.65 -47.10
CA VAL A 661 22.66 23.50 -46.28
C VAL A 661 24.00 22.94 -46.76
N GLN A 662 25.03 23.00 -45.92
CA GLN A 662 26.21 22.14 -46.03
C GLN A 662 26.17 21.11 -44.90
N GLY A 663 25.96 19.85 -45.29
CA GLY A 663 26.14 18.72 -44.39
C GLY A 663 27.60 18.58 -43.98
N SER A 664 27.82 18.28 -42.70
CA SER A 664 29.05 17.69 -42.23
C SER A 664 28.69 16.48 -41.40
N THR A 665 28.83 15.32 -42.03
CA THR A 665 28.87 14.00 -41.40
C THR A 665 30.03 13.94 -40.40
N ARG A 666 29.73 13.70 -39.12
CA ARG A 666 30.64 13.03 -38.18
C ARG A 666 29.86 12.00 -37.36
N THR A 667 29.96 10.77 -37.82
CA THR A 667 30.08 9.52 -37.05
C THR A 667 29.55 9.55 -35.61
N MET A 668 28.36 8.99 -35.40
CA MET A 668 27.95 8.49 -34.09
C MET A 668 28.74 7.20 -33.81
N ALA A 669 29.76 7.31 -32.97
CA ALA A 669 30.34 6.16 -32.29
C ALA A 669 29.41 5.78 -31.14
N ALA A 670 29.04 4.50 -31.11
CA ALA A 670 28.38 3.87 -29.99
C ALA A 670 29.31 3.92 -28.77
N GLU A 671 28.86 4.52 -27.67
CA GLU A 671 29.51 4.39 -26.37
C GLU A 671 28.48 4.00 -25.30
N LEU A 672 28.32 2.69 -25.21
CA LEU A 672 28.11 1.89 -24.00
C LEU A 672 28.11 2.69 -22.69
N HIS A 673 26.93 2.92 -22.11
CA HIS A 673 26.84 3.36 -20.72
C HIS A 673 27.17 2.19 -19.79
N ARG A 674 28.41 2.17 -19.29
CA ARG A 674 28.84 1.30 -18.20
C ARG A 674 28.37 1.84 -16.86
N SER A 675 27.77 0.90 -16.12
CA SER A 675 27.62 0.84 -14.67
C SER A 675 28.69 1.57 -13.86
N VAL A 676 28.28 2.32 -12.83
CA VAL A 676 29.14 2.65 -11.70
C VAL A 676 28.53 2.06 -10.43
N ALA A 677 29.14 0.97 -9.99
CA ALA A 677 28.95 0.36 -8.69
C ALA A 677 29.46 1.29 -7.59
N ALA A 678 28.65 1.54 -6.57
CA ALA A 678 29.11 2.03 -5.28
C ALA A 678 29.31 0.85 -4.34
N LYS A 679 30.54 0.72 -3.88
CA LYS A 679 31.14 -0.38 -3.14
C LYS A 679 30.62 -0.38 -1.70
N ALA A 680 29.86 -1.41 -1.35
CA ALA A 680 29.45 -1.73 0.00
C ALA A 680 30.67 -1.95 0.92
N ARG A 681 30.63 -1.36 2.12
CA ARG A 681 31.38 -1.85 3.28
C ARG A 681 30.41 -2.59 4.20
N SER A 682 30.56 -3.91 4.13
CA SER A 682 30.23 -4.97 5.08
C SER A 682 30.10 -4.55 6.55
N GLY A 683 29.02 -5.00 7.19
CA GLY A 683 28.82 -4.94 8.63
C GLY A 683 27.50 -5.51 9.13
N VAL A 684 27.27 -6.81 8.91
CA VAL A 684 26.41 -7.73 9.70
C VAL A 684 24.90 -7.41 9.79
N LEU A 685 24.10 -8.12 8.99
CA LEU A 685 22.89 -8.85 9.42
C LEU A 685 22.44 -9.71 8.24
N ALA A 686 23.00 -10.92 8.20
CA ALA A 686 22.53 -11.99 7.34
C ALA A 686 21.57 -12.88 8.14
N SER A 687 20.61 -13.45 7.42
CA SER A 687 19.65 -14.50 7.80
C SER A 687 18.42 -14.06 8.59
N ARG A 688 17.36 -13.74 7.84
CA ARG A 688 15.99 -14.27 7.99
C ARG A 688 15.14 -13.66 6.88
N LEU A 689 15.17 -14.28 5.70
CA LEU A 689 14.24 -14.20 4.56
C LEU A 689 14.84 -15.06 3.42
N GLN A 690 15.23 -16.28 3.77
CA GLN A 690 15.55 -17.35 2.82
C GLN A 690 14.78 -18.59 3.19
#